data_AF-A0A925XFG8-F1
#
_entry.id   AF-A0A925XFG8-F1
#
_cell.length_a   1.000
_cell.length_b   1.000
_cell.length_c   1.000
_cell.angle_alpha   90.00
_cell.angle_beta   90.00
_cell.angle_gamma   90.00
#
_symmetry.space_group_name_H-M   'P 1'
#
loop_
_entity.id
_entity.type
_entity.pdbx_description
1 polymer ?
#
loop_
_entity_poly.entity_id
_entity_poly.type
_entity_poly.pdbx_seq_one_letter_code
_entity_poly.pdbx_strand_id
1 'polypeptide(L)'
;MNSSSSSSLVGDSTPPDLDRLKTTIERAAELLPSQGPITAFVFLNTLQALEDLPFEEGVLKGSSLFGVQPYLSEDRYREKMTRGRIRPEDLSIVLRRDLAERADLKLGSLTTPFDIVFREGSMTSIEDLKICPWTTPFEIRLAMLQYPLQTGPVEELRWFVAETDALSRFRADAPQAARTKVIDETRRWVMRDLRDGGDDQHRGTGPHGTHDQHLHDDLIRRFGASSIEHWSPSTWEAFSLRLLWRVCRDGALIVKSDGSAVPQRPVLRHREALRQATNNDSDALVHDVLIRFCAAFTDQGFAGWKLPVRDHGFYRAFCEVYRLPAGPPDRWMHGLSSELARLTQQGLGPLESIRESLDLLGVGDEEQDDYITASLLALRGWAGMIWQMEVRPDRVALSAPPGSLIEFLAVRLVLERVALAHVAAESMDYHGPLAGLREAASLRNGNGHAKPVEGRALLVFQLAQIFGWSPPTLHRLTETEWAALVSEIESFSGVERRRLFHLAFERRFRRQALDAISVHAQREAKRVESPRFQAAFCIDTREESFRRHIEEVAPEAETFSTAGFFNVPIYFRGVADAHFATLCPIVVRPQHWITEEVVYSLVDEDRRRAKTRRALGTASHSFHVGSRSIGRGTVLTAGLGVLASIPLVARVLFPRLTARIRKSAGQFVQAPQITRLRLERTESPPGPEGNHVGFNLEEMANIGERVLRDIGLTSGFSRLFIFFGHGSFCLNNPHKSAYDCGACSGGAGGPNARALAAMLNDPRVR
;
A
#
# COMPACT_ATOMS: atom_id res chain seq x y z
N MET A 1 63.54 -11.98 -1.97
CA MET A 1 64.42 -10.88 -1.54
C MET A 1 63.87 -9.58 -2.10
N ASN A 2 63.95 -8.53 -1.28
CA ASN A 2 63.43 -7.15 -1.42
C ASN A 2 61.96 -6.91 -1.08
N SER A 3 61.83 -6.69 0.24
CA SER A 3 60.80 -6.05 1.04
C SER A 3 60.01 -4.91 0.40
N SER A 4 58.70 -5.12 0.29
CA SER A 4 57.68 -4.07 0.26
C SER A 4 57.37 -3.61 1.68
N SER A 5 57.74 -2.38 2.01
CA SER A 5 57.28 -1.68 3.21
C SER A 5 55.80 -1.34 3.07
N SER A 6 54.96 -2.04 3.83
CA SER A 6 53.55 -1.73 4.03
C SER A 6 53.42 -0.39 4.76
N SER A 7 53.01 0.67 4.06
CA SER A 7 52.41 1.81 4.74
C SER A 7 51.02 1.38 5.20
N SER A 8 50.89 1.14 6.51
CA SER A 8 49.61 1.02 7.20
C SER A 8 48.75 2.24 6.88
N LEU A 9 47.74 2.04 6.02
CA LEU A 9 46.66 2.99 5.81
C LEU A 9 45.98 3.20 7.16
N VAL A 10 46.00 4.46 7.60
CA VAL A 10 45.19 4.96 8.71
C VAL A 10 43.75 4.59 8.39
N GLY A 11 43.13 3.81 9.28
CA GLY A 11 41.73 3.45 9.17
C GLY A 11 40.89 4.71 9.14
N ASP A 12 40.13 4.87 8.06
CA ASP A 12 39.10 5.89 7.89
C ASP A 12 37.94 5.53 8.83
N SER A 13 38.11 5.78 10.13
CA SER A 13 37.05 5.61 11.11
C SER A 13 36.14 6.82 10.99
N THR A 14 35.00 6.63 10.33
CA THR A 14 33.91 7.60 10.29
C THR A 14 33.57 8.00 11.74
N PRO A 15 33.35 9.29 12.05
CA PRO A 15 32.98 9.71 13.41
C PRO A 15 31.81 8.87 13.95
N PRO A 16 31.82 8.44 15.23
CA PRO A 16 30.80 7.53 15.79
C PRO A 16 29.36 8.01 15.58
N ASP A 17 29.19 9.32 15.52
CA ASP A 17 27.91 9.99 15.28
C ASP A 17 27.39 9.80 13.84
N LEU A 18 28.26 9.86 12.85
CA LEU A 18 27.91 9.63 11.44
C LEU A 18 27.64 8.14 11.17
N ASP A 19 28.29 7.22 11.88
CA ASP A 19 27.99 5.79 11.82
C ASP A 19 26.59 5.48 12.36
N ARG A 20 26.18 6.14 13.45
CA ARG A 20 24.81 6.05 13.98
C ARG A 20 23.80 6.58 12.96
N LEU A 21 24.08 7.72 12.33
CA LEU A 21 23.24 8.29 11.29
C LEU A 21 23.11 7.34 10.08
N LYS A 22 24.21 6.76 9.62
CA LYS A 22 24.21 5.77 8.53
C LYS A 22 23.35 4.55 8.87
N THR A 23 23.52 3.99 10.07
CA THR A 23 22.72 2.86 10.56
C THR A 23 21.22 3.19 10.59
N THR A 24 20.89 4.43 10.96
CA THR A 24 19.50 4.92 10.97
C THR A 24 18.90 4.97 9.56
N ILE A 25 19.67 5.45 8.58
CA ILE A 25 19.26 5.49 7.18
C ILE A 25 19.08 4.07 6.61
N GLU A 26 19.99 3.15 6.95
CA GLU A 26 19.91 1.75 6.53
C GLU A 26 18.65 1.07 7.07
N ARG A 27 18.31 1.27 8.35
CA ARG A 27 17.05 0.81 8.95
C ARG A 27 15.82 1.42 8.26
N ALA A 28 15.86 2.72 7.98
CA ALA A 28 14.75 3.39 7.29
C ALA A 28 14.59 2.89 5.83
N ALA A 29 15.67 2.44 5.20
CA ALA A 29 15.64 1.89 3.83
C ALA A 29 14.85 0.58 3.73
N GLU A 30 14.78 -0.20 4.81
CA GLU A 30 13.98 -1.45 4.85
C GLU A 30 12.48 -1.19 4.66
N LEU A 31 12.01 0.03 4.96
CA LEU A 31 10.64 0.48 4.73
C LEU A 31 10.37 0.92 3.28
N LEU A 32 11.42 1.08 2.46
CA LEU A 32 11.28 1.47 1.06
C LEU A 32 10.79 0.31 0.20
N PRO A 33 10.03 0.59 -0.87
CA PRO A 33 9.59 -0.46 -1.78
C PRO A 33 10.79 -1.14 -2.43
N SER A 34 10.82 -2.47 -2.34
CA SER A 34 11.81 -3.33 -2.99
C SER A 34 11.54 -3.56 -4.49
N GLN A 35 10.54 -2.87 -5.04
CA GLN A 35 10.24 -2.88 -6.46
C GLN A 35 11.14 -1.86 -7.16
N GLY A 36 12.26 -2.33 -7.73
CA GLY A 36 13.05 -1.55 -8.68
C GLY A 36 12.26 -1.27 -9.98
N PRO A 37 12.92 -0.89 -11.10
CA PRO A 37 12.26 -0.92 -12.40
C PRO A 37 11.56 -2.29 -12.55
N ILE A 38 10.31 -2.33 -13.03
CA ILE A 38 9.52 -3.58 -13.11
C ILE A 38 10.20 -4.54 -14.09
N THR A 39 11.15 -5.31 -13.58
CA THR A 39 11.90 -6.38 -14.29
C THR A 39 11.38 -7.75 -13.90
N ALA A 40 10.60 -7.82 -12.83
CA ALA A 40 10.00 -9.03 -12.28
C ALA A 40 8.50 -8.82 -12.00
N PHE A 41 7.71 -9.88 -12.18
CA PHE A 41 6.28 -9.89 -11.87
C PHE A 41 5.99 -10.91 -10.76
N VAL A 42 6.30 -10.52 -9.52
CA VAL A 42 5.93 -11.23 -8.28
C VAL A 42 5.54 -10.18 -7.25
N PHE A 43 4.44 -10.42 -6.53
CA PHE A 43 4.08 -9.55 -5.42
C PHE A 43 5.06 -9.80 -4.26
N LEU A 44 5.79 -8.77 -3.84
CA LEU A 44 6.38 -8.73 -2.50
C LEU A 44 5.32 -8.23 -1.54
N ASN A 45 5.33 -8.74 -0.30
CA ASN A 45 4.46 -8.22 0.75
C ASN A 45 4.78 -6.74 0.96
N THR A 46 3.82 -5.85 0.72
CA THR A 46 4.00 -4.40 0.90
C THR A 46 4.22 -4.01 2.37
N LEU A 47 3.91 -4.93 3.29
CA LEU A 47 4.13 -4.79 4.73
C LEU A 47 5.27 -5.70 5.22
N GLN A 48 6.21 -6.10 4.34
CA GLN A 48 7.31 -7.01 4.70
C GLN A 48 8.11 -6.54 5.92
N ALA A 49 8.39 -5.24 6.00
CA ALA A 49 9.12 -4.63 7.11
C ALA A 49 8.32 -4.57 8.43
N LEU A 50 7.09 -5.09 8.46
CA LEU A 50 6.19 -5.12 9.60
C LEU A 50 5.70 -6.54 9.89
N GLU A 51 6.37 -7.57 9.34
CA GLU A 51 6.02 -8.99 9.51
C GLU A 51 6.28 -9.50 10.94
N ASP A 52 7.07 -8.77 11.73
CA ASP A 52 7.28 -9.00 13.15
C ASP A 52 6.07 -8.63 14.02
N LEU A 53 5.15 -7.81 13.48
CA LEU A 53 3.94 -7.38 14.17
C LEU A 53 2.74 -8.30 13.86
N PRO A 54 1.78 -8.43 14.79
CA PRO A 54 0.48 -9.00 14.46
C PRO A 54 -0.15 -8.26 13.27
N PHE A 55 -0.84 -8.99 12.38
CA PHE A 55 -1.36 -8.44 11.12
C PHE A 55 -2.14 -7.12 11.30
N GLU A 56 -3.01 -7.04 12.31
CA GLU A 56 -3.81 -5.84 12.59
C GLU A 56 -2.91 -4.64 12.96
N GLU A 57 -1.92 -4.85 13.82
CA GLU A 57 -0.94 -3.83 14.21
C GLU A 57 -0.05 -3.43 13.02
N GLY A 58 0.43 -4.39 12.24
CA GLY A 58 1.24 -4.16 11.05
C GLY A 58 0.50 -3.36 9.98
N VAL A 59 -0.78 -3.66 9.74
CA VAL A 59 -1.62 -2.91 8.80
C VAL A 59 -1.88 -1.47 9.28
N LEU A 60 -2.11 -1.26 10.58
CA LEU A 60 -2.29 0.08 11.16
C LEU A 60 -1.01 0.90 11.12
N LYS A 61 0.12 0.29 11.50
CA LYS A 61 1.45 0.90 11.41
C LYS A 61 1.79 1.25 9.97
N GLY A 62 1.54 0.34 9.02
CA GLY A 62 1.71 0.56 7.59
C GLY A 62 0.82 1.69 7.05
N SER A 63 -0.42 1.79 7.52
CA SER A 63 -1.31 2.92 7.18
C SER A 63 -0.72 4.27 7.64
N SER A 64 -0.22 4.33 8.87
CA SER A 64 0.41 5.54 9.41
C SER A 64 1.71 5.89 8.68
N LEU A 65 2.54 4.89 8.34
CA LEU A 65 3.84 5.11 7.68
C LEU A 65 3.68 5.52 6.22
N PHE A 66 2.81 4.84 5.48
CA PHE A 66 2.68 5.01 4.03
C PHE A 66 1.56 5.98 3.63
N GLY A 67 0.75 6.46 4.58
CA GLY A 67 -0.39 7.34 4.30
C GLY A 67 -1.46 6.67 3.44
N VAL A 68 -1.64 5.35 3.61
CA VAL A 68 -2.57 4.53 2.84
C VAL A 68 -3.73 4.04 3.71
N GLN A 69 -4.86 3.70 3.08
CA GLN A 69 -5.98 3.13 3.81
C GLN A 69 -5.70 1.65 4.14
N PRO A 70 -5.83 1.23 5.41
CA PRO A 70 -5.47 -0.11 5.87
C PRO A 70 -6.45 -1.19 5.38
N TYR A 71 -7.70 -0.80 5.15
CA TYR A 71 -8.81 -1.67 4.79
C TYR A 71 -9.62 -1.04 3.66
N LEU A 72 -10.43 -1.85 2.98
CA LEU A 72 -11.43 -1.35 2.02
C LEU A 72 -12.36 -0.34 2.69
N SER A 73 -12.91 0.61 1.93
CA SER A 73 -13.91 1.54 2.46
C SER A 73 -15.14 0.79 2.99
N GLU A 74 -15.85 1.40 3.95
CA GLU A 74 -17.08 0.81 4.50
C GLU A 74 -18.11 0.50 3.40
N ASP A 75 -18.27 1.38 2.40
CA ASP A 75 -19.17 1.16 1.27
C ASP A 75 -18.84 -0.11 0.48
N ARG A 76 -17.55 -0.39 0.28
CA ARG A 76 -17.10 -1.61 -0.39
C ARG A 76 -17.40 -2.85 0.44
N TYR A 77 -17.34 -2.77 1.77
CA TYR A 77 -17.78 -3.86 2.64
C TYR A 77 -19.30 -4.03 2.66
N ARG A 78 -20.06 -2.94 2.66
CA ARG A 78 -21.53 -2.97 2.53
C ARG A 78 -21.95 -3.59 1.19
N GLU A 79 -21.23 -3.32 0.09
CA GLU A 79 -21.40 -4.03 -1.19
C GLU A 79 -21.16 -5.55 -1.04
N LYS A 80 -20.18 -5.98 -0.24
CA LYS A 80 -19.98 -7.42 0.06
C LYS A 80 -21.13 -7.99 0.89
N MET A 81 -21.74 -7.22 1.79
CA MET A 81 -22.94 -7.64 2.51
C MET A 81 -24.12 -7.87 1.58
N THR A 82 -24.40 -6.93 0.67
CA THR A 82 -25.50 -7.08 -0.31
C THR A 82 -25.31 -8.31 -1.22
N ARG A 83 -24.05 -8.69 -1.52
CA ARG A 83 -23.71 -9.88 -2.30
C ARG A 83 -23.64 -11.18 -1.48
N GLY A 84 -23.97 -11.14 -0.18
CA GLY A 84 -23.89 -12.31 0.72
C GLY A 84 -22.46 -12.82 0.97
N ARG A 85 -21.43 -12.01 0.64
CA ARG A 85 -20.02 -12.28 0.97
C ARG A 85 -19.66 -11.91 2.41
N ILE A 86 -20.52 -11.15 3.07
CA ILE A 86 -20.56 -10.94 4.52
C ILE A 86 -22.03 -11.11 4.92
N ARG A 87 -22.34 -11.88 5.97
CA ARG A 87 -23.71 -11.96 6.50
C ARG A 87 -23.85 -11.18 7.81
N PRO A 88 -25.06 -10.71 8.16
CA PRO A 88 -25.31 -10.09 9.45
C PRO A 88 -24.83 -10.96 10.63
N GLU A 89 -25.02 -12.27 10.55
CA GLU A 89 -24.55 -13.22 11.58
C GLU A 89 -23.01 -13.23 11.71
N ASP A 90 -22.28 -13.05 10.60
CA ASP A 90 -20.82 -13.00 10.63
C ASP A 90 -20.34 -11.75 11.39
N LEU A 91 -21.01 -10.60 11.20
CA LEU A 91 -20.73 -9.36 11.94
C LEU A 91 -21.04 -9.52 13.42
N SER A 92 -22.21 -10.09 13.77
CA SER A 92 -22.60 -10.31 15.15
C SER A 92 -21.60 -11.20 15.89
N ILE A 93 -21.15 -12.29 15.26
CA ILE A 93 -20.17 -13.21 15.88
C ILE A 93 -18.82 -12.53 16.07
N VAL A 94 -18.32 -11.83 15.06
CA VAL A 94 -17.02 -11.16 15.12
C VAL A 94 -17.05 -10.04 16.16
N LEU A 95 -18.08 -9.21 16.16
CA LEU A 95 -18.23 -8.11 17.11
C LEU A 95 -18.40 -8.61 18.55
N ARG A 96 -19.19 -9.67 18.78
CA ARG A 96 -19.33 -10.25 20.13
C ARG A 96 -18.00 -10.81 20.64
N ARG A 97 -17.20 -11.42 19.76
CA ARG A 97 -15.86 -11.89 20.11
C ARG A 97 -14.90 -10.74 20.43
N ASP A 98 -14.98 -9.65 19.67
CA ASP A 98 -14.13 -8.46 19.86
C ASP A 98 -14.46 -7.73 21.18
N LEU A 99 -15.75 -7.61 21.52
CA LEU A 99 -16.19 -7.00 22.78
C LEU A 99 -16.03 -7.91 24.01
N ALA A 100 -15.97 -9.23 23.82
CA ALA A 100 -15.94 -10.21 24.91
C ALA A 100 -17.03 -9.93 25.97
N GLU A 101 -16.67 -9.85 27.24
CA GLU A 101 -17.61 -9.60 28.35
C GLU A 101 -18.31 -8.23 28.25
N ARG A 102 -17.71 -7.24 27.56
CA ARG A 102 -18.33 -5.92 27.36
C ARG A 102 -19.56 -5.95 26.45
N ALA A 103 -19.77 -7.03 25.70
CA ALA A 103 -20.87 -7.12 24.75
C ALA A 103 -22.26 -6.99 25.42
N ASP A 104 -22.39 -7.54 26.63
CA ASP A 104 -23.66 -7.59 27.37
C ASP A 104 -23.72 -6.55 28.52
N LEU A 105 -22.63 -5.82 28.76
CA LEU A 105 -22.60 -4.70 29.71
C LEU A 105 -23.44 -3.53 29.16
N LYS A 106 -24.24 -2.91 30.03
CA LYS A 106 -24.90 -1.63 29.67
C LYS A 106 -23.87 -0.51 29.82
N LEU A 107 -23.90 0.51 28.95
CA LEU A 107 -22.89 1.60 28.95
C LEU A 107 -22.66 2.28 30.31
N GLY A 108 -23.62 2.15 31.22
CA GLY A 108 -23.57 2.73 32.54
C GLY A 108 -22.75 2.04 33.62
N SER A 109 -22.26 0.83 33.37
CA SER A 109 -21.43 0.09 34.31
C SER A 109 -19.92 0.30 34.09
N LEU A 110 -19.53 1.21 33.19
CA LEU A 110 -18.14 1.46 32.80
C LEU A 110 -17.69 2.82 33.36
N THR A 111 -16.84 2.83 34.38
CA THR A 111 -16.46 4.05 35.12
C THR A 111 -15.33 4.87 34.48
N THR A 112 -14.58 4.37 33.50
CA THR A 112 -13.70 5.17 32.61
C THR A 112 -13.39 4.37 31.33
N PRO A 113 -13.01 5.02 30.20
CA PRO A 113 -12.67 4.31 28.96
C PRO A 113 -11.37 3.50 28.98
N PHE A 114 -10.59 3.51 30.08
CA PHE A 114 -9.24 2.93 30.13
C PHE A 114 -8.94 1.96 31.28
N ASP A 115 -9.81 1.81 32.28
CA ASP A 115 -9.57 0.89 33.41
C ASP A 115 -10.38 -0.40 33.30
N ILE A 116 -9.92 -1.31 32.42
CA ILE A 116 -9.99 -2.75 32.71
C ILE A 116 -8.55 -3.27 32.69
N VAL A 117 -7.75 -2.79 33.65
CA VAL A 117 -6.60 -3.54 34.14
C VAL A 117 -7.16 -4.51 35.18
N PHE A 118 -6.95 -5.81 34.93
CA PHE A 118 -7.27 -6.91 35.84
C PHE A 118 -6.94 -6.55 37.29
N ARG A 119 -7.97 -6.39 38.12
CA ARG A 119 -7.83 -6.45 39.57
C ARG A 119 -8.72 -7.56 40.08
N GLU A 120 -8.07 -8.65 40.49
CA GLU A 120 -8.69 -9.78 41.17
C GLU A 120 -9.47 -9.29 42.40
N GLY A 121 -10.72 -9.73 42.51
CA GLY A 121 -11.41 -9.87 43.78
C GLY A 121 -11.94 -8.59 44.44
N SER A 122 -13.03 -8.02 43.92
CA SER A 122 -14.14 -7.61 44.81
C SER A 122 -15.41 -7.42 43.99
N MET A 123 -16.42 -8.26 44.27
CA MET A 123 -17.72 -8.26 43.62
C MET A 123 -18.58 -7.18 44.29
N THR A 124 -18.67 -6.00 43.68
CA THR A 124 -19.72 -5.02 44.03
C THR A 124 -20.97 -5.36 43.20
N SER A 125 -22.11 -5.43 43.88
CA SER A 125 -23.38 -5.91 43.33
C SER A 125 -23.81 -5.12 42.08
N ILE A 126 -24.07 -5.86 41.00
CA ILE A 126 -24.37 -5.38 39.63
C ILE A 126 -25.70 -4.61 39.52
N GLU A 127 -26.50 -4.52 40.59
CA GLU A 127 -27.88 -4.01 40.51
C GLU A 127 -28.04 -2.48 40.67
N ASP A 128 -27.03 -1.75 41.15
CA ASP A 128 -27.21 -0.34 41.60
C ASP A 128 -26.47 0.76 40.81
N LEU A 129 -25.98 0.51 39.58
CA LEU A 129 -25.31 1.54 38.77
C LEU A 129 -25.95 1.65 37.37
N LYS A 130 -26.92 2.55 37.23
CA LYS A 130 -27.68 2.82 36.00
C LYS A 130 -27.35 4.21 35.46
N ILE A 131 -26.96 4.26 34.20
CA ILE A 131 -26.60 5.48 33.47
C ILE A 131 -27.39 5.44 32.13
N CYS A 132 -27.20 4.48 31.21
CA CYS A 132 -28.14 4.26 30.07
C CYS A 132 -28.79 2.85 30.13
N PRO A 133 -30.08 2.69 30.48
CA PRO A 133 -30.62 1.39 30.93
C PRO A 133 -31.05 0.42 29.82
N TRP A 134 -31.04 0.84 28.55
CA TRP A 134 -31.71 0.11 27.47
C TRP A 134 -30.82 -0.26 26.27
N THR A 135 -29.51 0.02 26.27
CA THR A 135 -28.62 -0.45 25.19
C THR A 135 -27.24 -0.88 25.66
N THR A 136 -26.60 -1.75 24.88
CA THR A 136 -25.24 -2.26 25.11
C THR A 136 -24.25 -1.76 24.05
N PRO A 137 -22.92 -1.77 24.31
CA PRO A 137 -21.90 -1.51 23.30
C PRO A 137 -22.06 -2.40 22.07
N PHE A 138 -22.47 -3.66 22.25
CA PHE A 138 -22.72 -4.57 21.14
C PHE A 138 -23.80 -4.06 20.21
N GLU A 139 -24.94 -3.60 20.74
CA GLU A 139 -26.03 -3.08 19.92
C GLU A 139 -25.62 -1.83 19.17
N ILE A 140 -25.00 -0.85 19.85
CA ILE A 140 -24.55 0.40 19.23
C ILE A 140 -23.55 0.10 18.10
N ARG A 141 -22.48 -0.67 18.39
CA ARG A 141 -21.48 -1.00 17.38
C ARG A 141 -22.06 -1.83 16.25
N LEU A 142 -22.96 -2.77 16.53
CA LEU A 142 -23.62 -3.54 15.48
C LEU A 142 -24.46 -2.65 14.57
N ALA A 143 -25.19 -1.67 15.13
CA ALA A 143 -25.93 -0.69 14.35
C ALA A 143 -25.00 0.18 13.50
N MET A 144 -23.87 0.64 14.03
CA MET A 144 -22.86 1.39 13.26
C MET A 144 -22.28 0.56 12.09
N LEU A 145 -22.19 -0.77 12.23
CA LEU A 145 -21.80 -1.67 11.15
C LEU A 145 -22.93 -1.94 10.16
N GLN A 146 -24.17 -2.12 10.61
CA GLN A 146 -25.29 -2.50 9.75
C GLN A 146 -25.84 -1.32 8.94
N TYR A 147 -25.90 -0.13 9.55
CA TYR A 147 -26.47 1.06 8.96
C TYR A 147 -25.38 2.06 8.56
N PRO A 148 -25.43 2.64 7.35
CA PRO A 148 -24.48 3.67 6.96
C PRO A 148 -24.71 4.92 7.81
N LEU A 149 -23.64 5.44 8.41
CA LEU A 149 -23.66 6.69 9.19
C LEU A 149 -22.85 7.74 8.44
N GLN A 150 -23.31 8.99 8.48
CA GLN A 150 -22.66 10.10 7.80
C GLN A 150 -21.59 10.68 8.71
N THR A 151 -20.37 10.76 8.20
CA THR A 151 -19.22 11.31 8.91
C THR A 151 -18.40 12.14 7.95
N GLY A 152 -17.90 13.30 8.38
CA GLY A 152 -17.09 14.17 7.54
C GLY A 152 -16.63 15.41 8.31
N PRO A 153 -15.91 16.33 7.64
CA PRO A 153 -15.59 17.65 8.16
C PRO A 153 -16.85 18.45 8.50
N VAL A 154 -16.72 19.45 9.39
CA VAL A 154 -17.86 20.25 9.87
C VAL A 154 -18.61 20.91 8.74
N GLU A 155 -17.88 21.40 7.75
CA GLU A 155 -18.39 22.11 6.59
C GLU A 155 -19.28 21.19 5.76
N GLU A 156 -18.84 19.94 5.54
CA GLU A 156 -19.61 18.92 4.84
C GLU A 156 -20.85 18.51 5.65
N LEU A 157 -20.71 18.33 6.96
CA LEU A 157 -21.83 17.96 7.82
C LEU A 157 -22.87 19.08 7.95
N ARG A 158 -22.42 20.35 8.05
CA ARG A 158 -23.30 21.52 8.06
C ARG A 158 -24.02 21.65 6.73
N TRP A 159 -23.33 21.46 5.62
CA TRP A 159 -23.93 21.42 4.29
C TRP A 159 -24.96 20.29 4.19
N PHE A 160 -24.63 19.08 4.63
CA PHE A 160 -25.54 17.94 4.65
C PHE A 160 -26.82 18.24 5.45
N VAL A 161 -26.69 18.76 6.68
CA VAL A 161 -27.85 19.09 7.52
C VAL A 161 -28.68 20.24 6.92
N ALA A 162 -28.05 21.19 6.22
CA ALA A 162 -28.74 22.34 5.63
C ALA A 162 -29.44 22.03 4.30
N GLU A 163 -28.80 21.24 3.42
CA GLU A 163 -29.27 20.98 2.05
C GLU A 163 -30.10 19.69 1.91
N THR A 164 -30.16 18.87 2.95
CA THR A 164 -30.99 17.65 2.94
C THR A 164 -32.20 17.76 3.85
N ASP A 165 -33.17 16.89 3.60
CA ASP A 165 -34.34 16.71 4.47
C ASP A 165 -34.02 15.96 5.78
N ALA A 166 -32.76 15.89 6.21
CA ALA A 166 -32.34 15.12 7.40
C ALA A 166 -33.03 15.56 8.70
N LEU A 167 -33.47 16.82 8.78
CA LEU A 167 -34.23 17.36 9.92
C LEU A 167 -35.75 17.39 9.69
N SER A 168 -36.23 17.02 8.50
CA SER A 168 -37.65 17.04 8.14
C SER A 168 -38.23 15.65 7.90
N ARG A 169 -37.39 14.66 7.56
CA ARG A 169 -37.79 13.28 7.28
C ARG A 169 -36.82 12.28 7.91
N PHE A 170 -37.36 11.17 8.43
CA PHE A 170 -36.52 10.08 8.93
C PHE A 170 -35.70 9.47 7.78
N ARG A 171 -34.49 9.04 8.12
CA ARG A 171 -33.66 8.21 7.22
C ARG A 171 -34.45 7.02 6.68
N ALA A 172 -34.24 6.69 5.41
CA ALA A 172 -35.05 5.70 4.68
C ALA A 172 -34.97 4.28 5.28
N ASP A 173 -33.86 3.94 5.92
CA ASP A 173 -33.54 2.67 6.57
C ASP A 173 -33.86 2.65 8.08
N ALA A 174 -34.44 3.70 8.65
CA ALA A 174 -34.94 3.67 10.04
C ALA A 174 -36.14 2.71 10.15
N PRO A 175 -36.18 1.79 11.14
CA PRO A 175 -37.33 0.90 11.35
C PRO A 175 -38.63 1.66 11.59
N GLN A 176 -39.76 1.21 11.02
CA GLN A 176 -41.06 1.87 11.16
C GLN A 176 -41.50 2.01 12.64
N ALA A 177 -41.19 1.00 13.46
CA ALA A 177 -41.46 1.03 14.91
C ALA A 177 -40.66 2.13 15.62
N ALA A 178 -39.40 2.34 15.25
CA ALA A 178 -38.55 3.39 15.81
C ALA A 178 -39.09 4.78 15.46
N ARG A 179 -39.50 5.01 14.20
CA ARG A 179 -40.11 6.27 13.74
C ARG A 179 -41.37 6.61 14.53
N THR A 180 -42.28 5.64 14.63
CA THR A 180 -43.56 5.79 15.33
C THR A 180 -43.33 6.11 16.81
N LYS A 181 -42.42 5.36 17.46
CA LYS A 181 -42.06 5.59 18.87
C LYS A 181 -41.53 7.01 19.11
N VAL A 182 -40.59 7.49 18.29
CA VAL A 182 -40.00 8.82 18.45
C VAL A 182 -41.07 9.90 18.32
N ILE A 183 -41.94 9.80 17.31
CA ILE A 183 -43.02 10.77 17.08
C ILE A 183 -44.01 10.75 18.26
N ASP A 184 -44.51 9.58 18.65
CA ASP A 184 -45.53 9.45 19.69
C ASP A 184 -45.04 9.87 21.08
N GLU A 185 -43.80 9.56 21.43
CA GLU A 185 -43.20 9.98 22.69
C GLU A 185 -42.92 11.48 22.71
N THR A 186 -42.46 12.05 21.58
CA THR A 186 -42.29 13.51 21.47
C THR A 186 -43.62 14.23 21.61
N ARG A 187 -44.65 13.76 20.88
CA ARG A 187 -46.00 14.34 20.93
C ARG A 187 -46.56 14.31 22.33
N ARG A 188 -46.47 13.16 23.02
CA ARG A 188 -46.92 13.03 24.42
C ARG A 188 -46.17 13.96 25.35
N TRP A 189 -44.86 14.09 25.19
CA TRP A 189 -44.04 14.97 26.00
C TRP A 189 -44.43 16.43 25.85
N VAL A 190 -44.49 16.92 24.61
CA VAL A 190 -44.84 18.32 24.31
C VAL A 190 -46.28 18.64 24.70
N MET A 191 -47.24 17.75 24.42
CA MET A 191 -48.65 18.00 24.78
C MET A 191 -48.87 17.99 26.29
N ARG A 192 -48.07 17.22 27.06
CA ARG A 192 -48.11 17.26 28.53
C ARG A 192 -47.55 18.58 29.04
N ASP A 193 -46.35 18.96 28.58
CA ASP A 193 -45.69 20.18 29.04
C ASP A 193 -46.50 21.46 28.68
N LEU A 194 -47.23 21.46 27.56
CA LEU A 194 -48.19 22.53 27.20
C LEU A 194 -49.43 22.58 28.10
N ARG A 195 -49.93 21.42 28.58
CA ARG A 195 -51.10 21.34 29.47
C ARG A 195 -50.77 21.73 30.90
N ASP A 196 -49.57 21.38 31.36
CA ASP A 196 -49.04 21.73 32.68
C ASP A 196 -48.55 23.20 32.74
N GLY A 197 -48.56 23.90 31.60
CA GLY A 197 -48.05 25.25 31.40
C GLY A 197 -48.78 26.39 32.13
N GLY A 198 -49.78 26.10 32.98
CA GLY A 198 -50.56 27.09 33.73
C GLY A 198 -50.12 27.36 35.18
N ASP A 199 -49.19 26.58 35.73
CA ASP A 199 -48.77 26.71 37.14
C ASP A 199 -47.24 26.89 37.24
N ASP A 200 -46.80 28.14 37.40
CA ASP A 200 -45.37 28.52 37.43
C ASP A 200 -44.60 28.06 38.68
N GLN A 201 -45.28 27.46 39.68
CA GLN A 201 -44.66 27.16 40.99
C GLN A 201 -44.04 25.76 41.14
N HIS A 202 -44.18 24.85 40.17
CA HIS A 202 -43.67 23.47 40.27
C HIS A 202 -42.76 23.01 39.11
N ARG A 203 -42.23 23.94 38.28
CA ARG A 203 -41.31 23.58 37.18
C ARG A 203 -39.90 23.31 37.72
N GLY A 204 -39.60 22.03 37.97
CA GLY A 204 -38.29 21.57 38.45
C GLY A 204 -37.12 21.96 37.52
N THR A 205 -35.96 22.20 38.13
CA THR A 205 -34.69 22.38 37.43
C THR A 205 -34.26 21.09 36.75
N GLY A 206 -34.03 21.16 35.44
CA GLY A 206 -33.38 20.10 34.68
C GLY A 206 -32.04 19.67 35.25
N PRO A 207 -31.57 18.46 34.90
CA PRO A 207 -30.30 17.92 35.40
C PRO A 207 -29.06 18.76 35.04
N HIS A 208 -29.15 19.70 34.09
CA HIS A 208 -28.00 20.43 33.51
C HIS A 208 -27.92 21.94 33.80
N GLY A 209 -28.74 22.45 34.73
CA GLY A 209 -28.50 23.77 35.37
C GLY A 209 -28.52 25.03 34.50
N THR A 210 -28.85 24.97 33.19
CA THR A 210 -29.00 26.17 32.33
C THR A 210 -30.21 26.03 31.39
N HIS A 211 -31.19 26.94 31.52
CA HIS A 211 -32.33 27.15 30.60
C HIS A 211 -33.12 25.93 30.08
N ASP A 212 -33.50 25.00 30.97
CA ASP A 212 -34.41 23.89 30.62
C ASP A 212 -35.83 24.33 30.25
N GLN A 213 -36.22 25.55 30.63
CA GLN A 213 -37.61 26.01 30.64
C GLN A 213 -38.23 26.33 29.25
N HIS A 214 -37.47 26.26 28.15
CA HIS A 214 -37.95 26.65 26.81
C HIS A 214 -37.32 25.85 25.64
N LEU A 215 -36.89 24.59 25.86
CA LEU A 215 -36.20 23.81 24.81
C LEU A 215 -37.05 23.62 23.55
N HIS A 216 -38.36 23.42 23.71
CA HIS A 216 -39.30 23.23 22.61
C HIS A 216 -40.10 24.48 22.25
N ASP A 217 -40.23 25.50 23.13
CA ASP A 217 -41.11 26.65 22.93
C ASP A 217 -40.78 27.51 21.70
N ASP A 218 -39.50 27.73 21.43
CA ASP A 218 -39.07 28.40 20.20
C ASP A 218 -39.41 27.57 18.94
N LEU A 219 -39.23 26.25 19.01
CA LEU A 219 -39.56 25.35 17.90
C LEU A 219 -41.08 25.27 17.67
N ILE A 220 -41.88 25.22 18.74
CA ILE A 220 -43.35 25.21 18.65
C ILE A 220 -43.85 26.50 18.00
N ARG A 221 -43.29 27.66 18.36
CA ARG A 221 -43.63 28.94 17.71
C ARG A 221 -43.32 28.92 16.22
N ARG A 222 -42.15 28.42 15.81
CA ARG A 222 -41.75 28.30 14.39
C ARG A 222 -42.65 27.36 13.58
N PHE A 223 -43.22 26.33 14.22
CA PHE A 223 -44.12 25.36 13.57
C PHE A 223 -45.61 25.72 13.70
N GLY A 224 -45.94 26.84 14.36
CA GLY A 224 -47.32 27.33 14.51
C GLY A 224 -48.03 26.77 15.75
N ALA A 225 -47.70 27.33 16.91
CA ALA A 225 -48.21 26.94 18.23
C ALA A 225 -49.75 26.82 18.31
N SER A 226 -50.47 27.73 17.66
CA SER A 226 -51.95 27.78 17.65
C SER A 226 -52.61 26.60 16.92
N SER A 227 -51.84 25.83 16.15
CA SER A 227 -52.35 24.71 15.32
C SER A 227 -51.84 23.33 15.77
N ILE A 228 -51.14 23.25 16.91
CA ILE A 228 -50.42 22.03 17.33
C ILE A 228 -51.32 20.79 17.45
N GLU A 229 -52.57 20.96 17.88
CA GLU A 229 -53.54 19.87 17.98
C GLU A 229 -53.93 19.27 16.62
N HIS A 230 -53.77 20.04 15.54
CA HIS A 230 -54.16 19.70 14.17
C HIS A 230 -52.94 19.48 13.24
N TRP A 231 -51.73 19.39 13.79
CA TRP A 231 -50.54 19.14 13.00
C TRP A 231 -50.62 17.80 12.25
N SER A 232 -50.22 17.84 10.97
CA SER A 232 -50.16 16.64 10.12
C SER A 232 -49.08 15.66 10.61
N PRO A 233 -49.15 14.37 10.23
CA PRO A 233 -48.09 13.41 10.54
C PRO A 233 -46.69 13.87 10.08
N SER A 234 -46.58 14.48 8.90
CA SER A 234 -45.34 15.04 8.39
C SER A 234 -44.85 16.26 9.18
N THR A 235 -45.77 17.05 9.74
CA THR A 235 -45.42 18.18 10.61
C THR A 235 -44.86 17.67 11.93
N TRP A 236 -45.50 16.64 12.51
CA TRP A 236 -45.00 15.97 13.72
C TRP A 236 -43.65 15.31 13.49
N GLU A 237 -43.44 14.67 12.35
CA GLU A 237 -42.15 14.08 11.97
C GLU A 237 -41.03 15.14 11.94
N ALA A 238 -41.23 16.22 11.17
CA ALA A 238 -40.24 17.29 11.05
C ALA A 238 -39.98 18.00 12.39
N PHE A 239 -41.02 18.19 13.21
CA PHE A 239 -40.88 18.74 14.56
C PHE A 239 -40.05 17.82 15.46
N SER A 240 -40.37 16.52 15.49
CA SER A 240 -39.65 15.53 16.29
C SER A 240 -38.17 15.46 15.95
N LEU A 241 -37.81 15.49 14.66
CA LEU A 241 -36.43 15.43 14.21
C LEU A 241 -35.65 16.70 14.54
N ARG A 242 -36.25 17.89 14.41
CA ARG A 242 -35.59 19.15 14.82
C ARG A 242 -35.37 19.24 16.32
N LEU A 243 -36.33 18.76 17.11
CA LEU A 243 -36.19 18.70 18.56
C LEU A 243 -35.13 17.66 18.97
N LEU A 244 -35.10 16.51 18.31
CA LEU A 244 -34.08 15.47 18.51
C LEU A 244 -32.67 16.00 18.21
N TRP A 245 -32.50 16.70 17.08
CA TRP A 245 -31.24 17.33 16.71
C TRP A 245 -30.77 18.34 17.76
N ARG A 246 -31.69 19.16 18.29
CA ARG A 246 -31.38 20.13 19.36
C ARG A 246 -30.89 19.42 20.62
N VAL A 247 -31.59 18.37 21.07
CA VAL A 247 -31.19 17.56 22.23
C VAL A 247 -29.82 16.91 22.01
N CYS A 248 -29.55 16.36 20.82
CA CYS A 248 -28.26 15.77 20.50
C CYS A 248 -27.12 16.80 20.51
N ARG A 249 -27.37 18.02 20.01
CA ARG A 249 -26.38 19.10 20.01
C ARG A 249 -26.09 19.60 21.43
N ASP A 250 -27.13 19.78 22.23
CA ASP A 250 -26.99 20.24 23.61
C ASP A 250 -26.27 19.16 24.46
N GLY A 251 -26.59 17.88 24.27
CA GLY A 251 -25.87 16.75 24.86
C GLY A 251 -24.40 16.68 24.45
N ALA A 252 -24.08 16.90 23.17
CA ALA A 252 -22.71 16.91 22.66
C ALA A 252 -21.89 18.11 23.18
N LEU A 253 -22.52 19.23 23.54
CA LEU A 253 -21.88 20.40 24.17
C LEU A 253 -21.49 20.14 25.63
N ILE A 254 -22.31 19.37 26.34
CA ILE A 254 -22.09 19.05 27.77
C ILE A 254 -20.87 18.15 27.94
N VAL A 255 -20.57 17.29 26.95
CA VAL A 255 -19.35 16.47 26.95
C VAL A 255 -18.13 17.37 26.77
N LYS A 256 -17.52 17.76 27.89
CA LYS A 256 -16.19 18.37 27.90
C LYS A 256 -15.28 17.43 27.10
N SER A 257 -14.63 17.99 26.08
CA SER A 257 -13.49 17.29 25.50
C SER A 257 -12.45 17.27 26.61
N ASP A 258 -12.45 16.21 27.43
CA ASP A 258 -11.31 15.94 28.29
C ASP A 258 -10.08 16.07 27.40
N GLY A 259 -9.04 16.74 27.87
CA GLY A 259 -7.75 16.87 27.19
C GLY A 259 -7.11 15.52 26.82
N SER A 260 -7.77 14.39 27.14
CA SER A 260 -7.81 13.13 26.40
C SER A 260 -8.21 13.29 24.91
N ALA A 261 -7.67 14.29 24.20
CA ALA A 261 -7.35 14.03 22.81
C ALA A 261 -6.43 12.80 22.83
N VAL A 262 -6.71 11.79 22.00
CA VAL A 262 -5.65 10.89 21.54
C VAL A 262 -4.44 11.77 21.31
N PRO A 263 -3.27 11.55 21.96
CA PRO A 263 -2.14 12.47 21.86
C PRO A 263 -1.97 12.81 20.39
N GLN A 264 -2.26 14.06 20.00
CA GLN A 264 -2.05 14.44 18.62
C GLN A 264 -0.56 14.27 18.44
N ARG A 265 -0.21 13.28 17.61
CA ARG A 265 1.19 12.92 17.41
C ARG A 265 1.88 14.21 16.98
N PRO A 266 2.95 14.63 17.67
CA PRO A 266 3.60 15.89 17.37
C PRO A 266 3.93 15.94 15.88
N VAL A 267 3.76 17.12 15.29
CA VAL A 267 3.96 17.32 13.85
C VAL A 267 5.44 17.04 13.54
N LEU A 268 5.69 15.86 12.95
CA LEU A 268 7.03 15.33 12.77
C LEU A 268 7.85 16.16 11.78
N ARG A 269 7.33 16.39 10.56
CA ARG A 269 8.02 17.18 9.53
C ARG A 269 7.48 18.61 9.48
N HIS A 270 8.37 19.58 9.30
CA HIS A 270 8.07 21.00 9.13
C HIS A 270 7.01 21.28 8.06
N ARG A 271 7.05 20.50 6.96
CA ARG A 271 6.07 20.53 5.87
C ARG A 271 4.64 20.42 6.39
N GLU A 272 4.36 19.51 7.32
CA GLU A 272 3.01 19.29 7.83
C GLU A 272 2.56 20.48 8.69
N ALA A 273 3.47 21.06 9.48
CA ALA A 273 3.16 22.25 10.28
C ALA A 273 2.82 23.45 9.38
N LEU A 274 3.64 23.68 8.34
CA LEU A 274 3.39 24.70 7.33
C LEU A 274 2.08 24.48 6.59
N ARG A 275 1.83 23.25 6.13
CA ARG A 275 0.63 22.90 5.37
C ARG A 275 -0.63 23.10 6.20
N GLN A 276 -0.61 22.74 7.48
CA GLN A 276 -1.72 23.02 8.39
C GLN A 276 -1.93 24.52 8.58
N ALA A 277 -0.85 25.31 8.72
CA ALA A 277 -0.93 26.75 8.98
C ALA A 277 -1.26 27.62 7.76
N THR A 278 -0.98 27.14 6.54
CA THR A 278 -1.02 27.96 5.32
C THR A 278 -1.72 27.30 4.14
N ASN A 279 -2.05 26.01 4.22
CA ASN A 279 -2.53 25.18 3.13
C ASN A 279 -1.55 25.04 1.94
N ASN A 280 -0.30 25.50 2.08
CA ASN A 280 0.77 25.35 1.08
C ASN A 280 1.68 24.16 1.40
N ASP A 281 2.02 23.36 0.38
CA ASP A 281 2.84 22.16 0.53
C ASP A 281 4.27 22.37 0.00
N SER A 282 5.25 22.46 0.90
CA SER A 282 6.66 22.63 0.52
C SER A 282 7.26 21.44 -0.23
N ASP A 283 6.75 20.21 0.00
CA ASP A 283 7.26 19.02 -0.70
C ASP A 283 6.91 19.07 -2.20
N ALA A 284 5.86 19.80 -2.61
CA ALA A 284 5.52 19.95 -4.03
C ALA A 284 6.67 20.60 -4.82
N LEU A 285 7.34 21.61 -4.24
CA LEU A 285 8.50 22.27 -4.82
C LEU A 285 9.70 21.32 -4.92
N VAL A 286 10.00 20.61 -3.82
CA VAL A 286 11.09 19.63 -3.75
C VAL A 286 10.89 18.50 -4.76
N HIS A 287 9.67 17.99 -4.88
CA HIS A 287 9.33 16.89 -5.77
C HIS A 287 9.48 17.26 -7.25
N ASP A 288 9.13 18.49 -7.65
CA ASP A 288 9.25 18.92 -9.04
C ASP A 288 10.70 18.85 -9.56
N VAL A 289 11.67 19.16 -8.69
CA VAL A 289 13.12 19.07 -8.99
C VAL A 289 13.61 17.62 -8.88
N LEU A 290 13.36 16.96 -7.74
CA LEU A 290 13.89 15.62 -7.48
C LEU A 290 13.38 14.60 -8.47
N ILE A 291 12.11 14.63 -8.86
CA ILE A 291 11.53 13.65 -9.80
C ILE A 291 12.26 13.71 -11.14
N ARG A 292 12.52 14.92 -11.67
CA ARG A 292 13.22 15.11 -12.95
C ARG A 292 14.67 14.62 -12.86
N PHE A 293 15.36 14.94 -11.76
CA PHE A 293 16.73 14.52 -11.56
C PHE A 293 16.84 12.99 -11.36
N CYS A 294 15.96 12.39 -10.57
CA CYS A 294 15.91 10.94 -10.36
C CYS A 294 15.63 10.19 -11.66
N ALA A 295 14.74 10.71 -12.52
CA ALA A 295 14.48 10.14 -13.84
C ALA A 295 15.76 10.09 -14.71
N ALA A 296 16.59 11.14 -14.66
CA ALA A 296 17.87 11.17 -15.37
C ALA A 296 18.92 10.24 -14.73
N PHE A 297 18.97 10.16 -13.40
CA PHE A 297 19.95 9.35 -12.67
C PHE A 297 19.71 7.83 -12.81
N THR A 298 18.44 7.44 -12.81
CA THR A 298 18.00 6.03 -12.86
C THR A 298 17.83 5.49 -14.28
N ASP A 299 18.08 6.33 -15.30
CA ASP A 299 18.02 5.94 -16.71
C ASP A 299 18.92 4.72 -16.98
N GLN A 300 18.35 3.71 -17.64
CA GLN A 300 19.03 2.45 -17.99
C GLN A 300 19.71 2.52 -19.37
N GLY A 301 20.02 3.73 -19.84
CA GLY A 301 20.62 3.98 -21.15
C GLY A 301 19.62 4.25 -22.28
N PHE A 302 18.38 4.63 -21.94
CA PHE A 302 17.36 4.96 -22.93
C PHE A 302 17.42 6.43 -23.36
N ALA A 303 17.88 7.31 -22.48
CA ALA A 303 18.00 8.73 -22.77
C ALA A 303 19.16 8.99 -23.75
N GLY A 304 18.91 9.84 -24.75
CA GLY A 304 19.95 10.26 -25.68
C GLY A 304 20.99 11.19 -25.03
N TRP A 305 20.57 11.95 -24.02
CA TRP A 305 21.44 12.79 -23.20
C TRP A 305 21.61 12.12 -21.84
N LYS A 306 22.87 11.85 -21.47
CA LYS A 306 23.22 11.22 -20.21
C LYS A 306 23.44 12.28 -19.14
N LEU A 307 23.08 11.93 -17.90
CA LEU A 307 23.43 12.76 -16.74
C LEU A 307 24.96 12.82 -16.60
N PRO A 308 25.58 14.02 -16.61
CA PRO A 308 27.02 14.17 -16.42
C PRO A 308 27.45 13.61 -15.06
N VAL A 309 28.66 13.02 -15.00
CA VAL A 309 29.29 12.50 -13.76
C VAL A 309 28.40 11.59 -12.89
N ARG A 310 27.38 10.96 -13.48
CA ARG A 310 26.44 10.04 -12.81
C ARG A 310 27.13 8.91 -12.04
N ASP A 311 28.25 8.40 -12.55
CA ASP A 311 29.01 7.32 -11.90
C ASP A 311 29.80 7.78 -10.66
N HIS A 312 29.87 9.10 -10.38
CA HIS A 312 30.48 9.65 -9.17
C HIS A 312 29.51 9.79 -8.00
N GLY A 313 28.25 9.34 -8.15
CA GLY A 313 27.23 9.42 -7.10
C GLY A 313 26.13 10.45 -7.39
N PHE A 314 24.96 10.22 -6.80
CA PHE A 314 23.77 11.06 -6.87
C PHE A 314 24.03 12.48 -6.35
N TYR A 315 24.69 12.61 -5.19
CA TYR A 315 24.93 13.89 -4.53
C TYR A 315 25.88 14.76 -5.36
N ARG A 316 27.01 14.19 -5.78
CA ARG A 316 27.99 14.91 -6.60
C ARG A 316 27.42 15.30 -7.96
N ALA A 317 26.69 14.41 -8.63
CA ALA A 317 26.02 14.73 -9.89
C ALA A 317 24.99 15.87 -9.71
N PHE A 318 24.26 15.91 -8.59
CA PHE A 318 23.30 16.97 -8.31
C PHE A 318 24.00 18.33 -8.11
N CYS A 319 25.03 18.36 -7.26
CA CYS A 319 25.82 19.56 -7.01
C CYS A 319 26.42 20.13 -8.31
N GLU A 320 26.96 19.28 -9.17
CA GLU A 320 27.57 19.69 -10.45
C GLU A 320 26.57 20.35 -11.41
N VAL A 321 25.34 19.84 -11.47
CA VAL A 321 24.28 20.39 -12.34
C VAL A 321 23.69 21.68 -11.77
N TYR A 322 23.40 21.72 -10.47
CA TYR A 322 22.63 22.81 -9.84
C TYR A 322 23.48 23.94 -9.24
N ARG A 323 24.81 23.82 -9.24
CA ARG A 323 25.74 24.92 -8.87
C ARG A 323 26.06 25.90 -10.00
N LEU A 324 25.58 25.65 -11.22
CA LEU A 324 25.94 26.45 -12.39
C LEU A 324 25.42 27.90 -12.25
N PRO A 325 26.17 28.92 -12.69
CA PRO A 325 25.85 30.34 -12.44
C PRO A 325 24.51 30.82 -13.01
N ALA A 326 23.99 30.15 -14.04
CA ALA A 326 22.68 30.47 -14.62
C ALA A 326 21.52 30.00 -13.73
N GLY A 327 21.78 29.12 -12.75
CA GLY A 327 20.84 28.58 -11.78
C GLY A 327 19.58 27.94 -12.39
N PRO A 328 18.76 27.28 -11.58
CA PRO A 328 17.38 27.03 -11.98
C PRO A 328 16.58 28.36 -11.97
N PRO A 329 15.63 28.55 -12.91
CA PRO A 329 14.94 29.84 -13.08
C PRO A 329 13.92 30.16 -11.97
N ASP A 330 13.52 29.16 -11.17
CA ASP A 330 12.42 29.33 -10.22
C ASP A 330 12.87 30.08 -8.96
N ARG A 331 12.07 31.08 -8.55
CA ARG A 331 12.38 31.99 -7.44
C ARG A 331 12.68 31.28 -6.12
N TRP A 332 11.96 30.18 -5.85
CA TRP A 332 12.14 29.43 -4.62
C TRP A 332 13.53 28.79 -4.49
N MET A 333 14.25 28.59 -5.61
CA MET A 333 15.60 28.02 -5.63
C MET A 333 16.72 29.06 -5.62
N HIS A 334 16.43 30.36 -5.42
CA HIS A 334 17.43 31.43 -5.54
C HIS A 334 18.68 31.22 -4.64
N GLY A 335 18.50 30.61 -3.46
CA GLY A 335 19.60 30.28 -2.53
C GLY A 335 20.31 28.95 -2.79
N LEU A 336 19.78 28.09 -3.67
CA LEU A 336 20.25 26.71 -3.84
C LEU A 336 21.68 26.65 -4.40
N SER A 337 21.98 27.41 -5.46
CA SER A 337 23.31 27.38 -6.09
C SER A 337 24.41 27.80 -5.12
N SER A 338 24.16 28.82 -4.30
CA SER A 338 25.10 29.30 -3.28
C SER A 338 25.33 28.28 -2.18
N GLU A 339 24.26 27.61 -1.74
CA GLU A 339 24.35 26.56 -0.72
C GLU A 339 25.12 25.33 -1.23
N LEU A 340 24.85 24.86 -2.45
CA LEU A 340 25.60 23.76 -3.06
C LEU A 340 27.08 24.12 -3.28
N ALA A 341 27.37 25.37 -3.62
CA ALA A 341 28.74 25.87 -3.73
C ALA A 341 29.45 25.86 -2.37
N ARG A 342 28.78 26.29 -1.29
CA ARG A 342 29.32 26.25 0.08
C ARG A 342 29.63 24.82 0.51
N LEU A 343 28.68 23.90 0.36
CA LEU A 343 28.85 22.48 0.69
C LEU A 343 30.06 21.88 -0.03
N THR A 344 30.20 22.19 -1.34
CA THR A 344 31.33 21.72 -2.14
C THR A 344 32.66 22.33 -1.70
N GLN A 345 32.70 23.64 -1.40
CA GLN A 345 33.93 24.34 -0.97
C GLN A 345 34.41 23.88 0.40
N GLN A 346 33.48 23.56 1.31
CA GLN A 346 33.79 23.04 2.64
C GLN A 346 34.11 21.54 2.63
N GLY A 347 33.95 20.86 1.49
CA GLY A 347 34.21 19.43 1.37
C GLY A 347 33.23 18.55 2.17
N LEU A 348 32.02 19.04 2.43
CA LEU A 348 31.01 18.31 3.19
C LEU A 348 30.46 17.14 2.36
N GLY A 349 30.67 15.93 2.87
CA GLY A 349 30.11 14.71 2.30
C GLY A 349 28.60 14.59 2.54
N PRO A 350 27.97 13.53 1.99
CA PRO A 350 26.53 13.33 2.10
C PRO A 350 26.04 13.16 3.54
N LEU A 351 26.76 12.40 4.38
CA LEU A 351 26.38 12.17 5.79
C LEU A 351 26.50 13.45 6.62
N GLU A 352 27.56 14.22 6.40
CA GLU A 352 27.77 15.51 7.05
C GLU A 352 26.70 16.52 6.62
N SER A 353 26.32 16.54 5.34
CA SER A 353 25.24 17.39 4.82
C SER A 353 23.87 17.02 5.42
N ILE A 354 23.61 15.73 5.66
CA ILE A 354 22.40 15.27 6.34
C ILE A 354 22.41 15.74 7.80
N ARG A 355 23.50 15.51 8.54
CA ARG A 355 23.64 15.96 9.93
C ARG A 355 23.42 17.46 10.05
N GLU A 356 24.12 18.26 9.24
CA GLU A 356 23.95 19.72 9.21
C GLU A 356 22.51 20.13 8.89
N SER A 357 21.86 19.45 7.94
CA SER A 357 20.47 19.76 7.59
C SER A 357 19.50 19.45 8.73
N LEU A 358 19.70 18.35 9.45
CA LEU A 358 18.89 17.99 10.63
C LEU A 358 19.07 19.03 11.76
N ASP A 359 20.30 19.47 12.01
CA ASP A 359 20.61 20.48 13.03
C ASP A 359 19.95 21.83 12.69
N LEU A 360 20.03 22.28 11.43
CA LEU A 360 19.39 23.53 10.98
C LEU A 360 17.86 23.47 11.03
N LEU A 361 17.29 22.28 10.85
CA LEU A 361 15.86 21.99 11.01
C LEU A 361 15.47 21.80 12.48
N GLY A 362 16.41 21.83 13.43
CA GLY A 362 16.12 21.60 14.85
C GLY A 362 15.54 20.21 15.13
N VAL A 363 15.97 19.20 14.37
CA VAL A 363 15.54 17.80 14.59
C VAL A 363 16.40 17.19 15.69
N GLY A 364 15.78 16.87 16.83
CA GLY A 364 16.49 16.27 17.97
C GLY A 364 16.80 14.77 17.77
N ASP A 365 17.77 14.26 18.53
CA ASP A 365 18.21 12.85 18.49
C ASP A 365 17.06 11.84 18.68
N GLU A 366 16.04 12.17 19.48
CA GLU A 366 14.91 11.29 19.77
C GLU A 366 13.93 11.13 18.60
N GLU A 367 13.81 12.16 17.74
CA GLU A 367 12.90 12.16 16.59
C GLU A 367 13.63 11.94 15.25
N GLN A 368 14.96 11.83 15.27
CA GLN A 368 15.80 11.68 14.09
C GLN A 368 15.42 10.46 13.23
N ASP A 369 15.20 9.29 13.85
CA ASP A 369 14.78 8.05 13.17
C ASP A 369 13.48 8.26 12.38
N ASP A 370 12.47 8.84 13.05
CA ASP A 370 11.16 9.10 12.47
C ASP A 370 11.25 10.17 11.36
N TYR A 371 12.04 11.24 11.55
CA TYR A 371 12.20 12.31 10.57
C TYR A 371 12.87 11.83 9.28
N ILE A 372 13.95 11.05 9.42
CA ILE A 372 14.68 10.44 8.28
C ILE A 372 13.74 9.50 7.52
N THR A 373 13.03 8.63 8.26
CA THR A 373 12.05 7.71 7.68
C THR A 373 10.98 8.45 6.90
N ALA A 374 10.36 9.48 7.49
CA ALA A 374 9.34 10.28 6.83
C ALA A 374 9.87 11.04 5.59
N SER A 375 11.14 11.46 5.63
CA SER A 375 11.80 12.16 4.51
C SER A 375 12.08 11.21 3.34
N LEU A 376 12.57 10.00 3.60
CA LEU A 376 12.75 8.97 2.56
C LEU A 376 11.41 8.53 1.97
N LEU A 377 10.39 8.32 2.81
CA LEU A 377 9.08 7.84 2.38
C LEU A 377 8.29 8.86 1.55
N ALA A 378 8.61 10.15 1.65
CA ALA A 378 7.92 11.20 0.91
C ALA A 378 8.11 11.11 -0.62
N LEU A 379 9.21 10.49 -1.09
CA LEU A 379 9.38 10.02 -2.48
C LEU A 379 9.75 8.53 -2.52
N ARG A 380 9.04 7.69 -1.76
CA ARG A 380 9.32 6.26 -1.60
C ARG A 380 9.60 5.48 -2.89
N GLY A 381 8.93 5.82 -3.99
CA GLY A 381 9.14 5.16 -5.29
C GLY A 381 10.54 5.40 -5.85
N TRP A 382 11.01 6.65 -5.86
CA TRP A 382 12.34 7.01 -6.35
C TRP A 382 13.44 6.57 -5.38
N ALA A 383 13.23 6.79 -4.08
CA ALA A 383 14.16 6.34 -3.04
C ALA A 383 14.33 4.81 -3.08
N GLY A 384 13.23 4.05 -3.16
CA GLY A 384 13.27 2.59 -3.28
C GLY A 384 13.93 2.12 -4.57
N MET A 385 13.70 2.79 -5.70
CA MET A 385 14.37 2.46 -6.96
C MET A 385 15.89 2.69 -6.89
N ILE A 386 16.35 3.81 -6.31
CA ILE A 386 17.78 4.09 -6.11
C ILE A 386 18.39 3.02 -5.20
N TRP A 387 17.74 2.72 -4.07
CA TRP A 387 18.16 1.68 -3.14
C TRP A 387 18.25 0.29 -3.79
N GLN A 388 17.27 -0.09 -4.61
CA GLN A 388 17.30 -1.37 -5.33
C GLN A 388 18.38 -1.40 -6.42
N MET A 389 18.62 -0.29 -7.13
CA MET A 389 19.73 -0.20 -8.09
C MET A 389 21.10 -0.29 -7.43
N GLU A 390 21.20 0.08 -6.16
CA GLU A 390 22.40 0.01 -5.33
C GLU A 390 22.63 -1.40 -4.77
N VAL A 391 21.60 -2.01 -4.17
CA VAL A 391 21.69 -3.32 -3.47
C VAL A 391 21.52 -4.51 -4.42
N ARG A 392 20.80 -4.34 -5.52
CA ARG A 392 20.52 -5.36 -6.55
C ARG A 392 21.07 -4.96 -7.92
N PRO A 393 22.39 -4.73 -8.07
CA PRO A 393 22.99 -4.40 -9.36
C PRO A 393 22.80 -5.51 -10.40
N ASP A 394 22.53 -6.76 -9.96
CA ASP A 394 22.21 -7.91 -10.81
C ASP A 394 20.86 -7.78 -11.55
N ARG A 395 20.00 -6.86 -11.14
CA ARG A 395 18.64 -6.69 -11.69
C ARG A 395 18.51 -5.55 -12.69
N VAL A 396 19.57 -4.78 -12.90
CA VAL A 396 19.57 -3.57 -13.75
C VAL A 396 20.76 -3.58 -14.70
N ALA A 397 20.63 -2.89 -15.84
CA ALA A 397 21.72 -2.79 -16.79
C ALA A 397 22.77 -1.76 -16.33
N LEU A 398 22.31 -0.67 -15.71
CA LEU A 398 23.15 0.36 -15.12
C LEU A 398 22.78 0.48 -13.64
N SER A 399 23.65 0.00 -12.75
CA SER A 399 23.47 0.06 -11.30
C SER A 399 23.75 1.45 -10.74
N ALA A 400 23.20 1.77 -9.57
CA ALA A 400 23.56 2.98 -8.85
C ALA A 400 24.88 2.75 -8.07
N PRO A 401 25.78 3.75 -7.97
CA PRO A 401 26.97 3.64 -7.11
C PRO A 401 26.60 3.37 -5.64
N PRO A 402 27.44 2.65 -4.87
CA PRO A 402 27.23 2.48 -3.42
C PRO A 402 27.09 3.82 -2.69
N GLY A 403 26.16 3.92 -1.75
CA GLY A 403 25.84 5.14 -1.01
C GLY A 403 24.83 6.08 -1.69
N SER A 404 24.30 5.73 -2.87
CA SER A 404 23.36 6.58 -3.62
C SER A 404 22.07 6.90 -2.86
N LEU A 405 21.58 6.00 -1.99
CA LEU A 405 20.40 6.30 -1.17
C LEU A 405 20.69 7.40 -0.12
N ILE A 406 21.86 7.34 0.52
CA ILE A 406 22.30 8.35 1.49
C ILE A 406 22.45 9.69 0.77
N GLU A 407 23.08 9.67 -0.40
CA GLU A 407 23.24 10.85 -1.26
C GLU A 407 21.90 11.45 -1.70
N PHE A 408 20.91 10.62 -2.03
CA PHE A 408 19.55 11.06 -2.32
C PHE A 408 18.91 11.80 -1.13
N LEU A 409 19.06 11.26 0.09
CA LEU A 409 18.55 11.90 1.30
C LEU A 409 19.23 13.24 1.57
N ALA A 410 20.56 13.33 1.38
CA ALA A 410 21.31 14.57 1.53
C ALA A 410 20.76 15.68 0.60
N VAL A 411 20.62 15.37 -0.70
CA VAL A 411 20.05 16.32 -1.67
C VAL A 411 18.61 16.71 -1.29
N ARG A 412 17.79 15.74 -0.86
CA ARG A 412 16.41 16.02 -0.45
C ARG A 412 16.35 17.01 0.71
N LEU A 413 17.15 16.80 1.76
CA LEU A 413 17.14 17.67 2.94
C LEU A 413 17.64 19.08 2.62
N VAL A 414 18.63 19.23 1.72
CA VAL A 414 19.04 20.55 1.20
C VAL A 414 17.88 21.25 0.50
N LEU A 415 17.19 20.56 -0.41
CA LEU A 415 16.03 21.11 -1.11
C LEU A 415 14.87 21.42 -0.17
N GLU A 416 14.66 20.59 0.85
CA GLU A 416 13.65 20.81 1.89
C GLU A 416 13.91 22.09 2.67
N ARG A 417 15.15 22.34 3.11
CA ARG A 417 15.50 23.60 3.80
C ARG A 417 15.19 24.82 2.94
N VAL A 418 15.55 24.78 1.65
CA VAL A 418 15.31 25.88 0.71
C VAL A 418 13.81 26.09 0.47
N ALA A 419 13.05 25.02 0.25
CA ALA A 419 11.61 25.08 0.03
C ALA A 419 10.84 25.56 1.28
N LEU A 420 11.20 25.07 2.47
CA LEU A 420 10.60 25.49 3.73
C LEU A 420 10.82 26.98 3.98
N ALA A 421 12.06 27.47 3.83
CA ALA A 421 12.39 28.88 4.00
C ALA A 421 11.58 29.77 3.05
N HIS A 422 11.44 29.36 1.79
CA HIS A 422 10.66 30.09 0.80
C HIS A 422 9.16 30.14 1.13
N VAL A 423 8.54 28.97 1.41
CA VAL A 423 7.11 28.91 1.73
C VAL A 423 6.79 29.64 3.02
N ALA A 424 7.65 29.54 4.04
CA ALA A 424 7.50 30.26 5.30
C ALA A 424 7.57 31.79 5.09
N ALA A 425 8.52 32.26 4.29
CA ALA A 425 8.64 33.68 3.94
C ALA A 425 7.43 34.18 3.14
N GLU A 426 7.00 33.47 2.09
CA GLU A 426 5.89 33.93 1.25
C GLU A 426 4.51 33.82 1.94
N SER A 427 4.28 32.75 2.70
CA SER A 427 2.95 32.42 3.23
C SER A 427 2.72 32.93 4.66
N MET A 428 3.80 33.11 5.43
CA MET A 428 3.76 33.49 6.84
C MET A 428 4.56 34.75 7.17
N ASP A 429 5.28 35.34 6.21
CA ASP A 429 6.27 36.40 6.44
C ASP A 429 7.31 36.01 7.51
N TYR A 430 7.63 34.71 7.59
CA TYR A 430 8.56 34.17 8.55
C TYR A 430 9.96 34.05 7.93
N HIS A 431 10.91 34.83 8.46
CA HIS A 431 12.31 34.86 8.03
C HIS A 431 13.29 34.35 9.11
N GLY A 432 12.77 33.70 10.16
CA GLY A 432 13.55 33.17 11.28
C GLY A 432 14.25 31.82 10.98
N PRO A 433 15.01 31.27 11.94
CA PRO A 433 15.66 29.97 11.80
C PRO A 433 14.65 28.83 11.59
N LEU A 434 14.95 27.88 10.70
CA LEU A 434 14.04 26.77 10.40
C LEU A 434 13.70 25.90 11.62
N ALA A 435 14.62 25.76 12.57
CA ALA A 435 14.38 25.07 13.84
C ALA A 435 13.16 25.62 14.61
N GLY A 436 12.85 26.92 14.50
CA GLY A 436 11.70 27.55 15.16
C GLY A 436 10.40 27.49 14.35
N LEU A 437 10.42 26.91 13.14
CA LEU A 437 9.30 27.01 12.21
C LEU A 437 8.07 26.19 12.65
N ARG A 438 8.27 25.02 13.27
CA ARG A 438 7.13 24.18 13.75
C ARG A 438 6.32 24.91 14.82
N GLU A 439 7.02 25.57 15.74
CA GLU A 439 6.40 26.37 16.81
C GLU A 439 5.65 27.58 16.22
N ALA A 440 6.31 28.34 15.34
CA ALA A 440 5.70 29.50 14.68
C ALA A 440 4.42 29.13 13.89
N ALA A 441 4.43 28.00 13.18
CA ALA A 441 3.27 27.48 12.46
C ALA A 441 2.14 27.03 13.41
N SER A 442 2.49 26.39 14.53
CA SER A 442 1.52 25.93 15.52
C SER A 442 0.78 27.09 16.21
N LEU A 443 1.49 28.19 16.51
CA LEU A 443 0.89 29.39 17.12
C LEU A 443 -0.15 30.05 16.21
N ARG A 444 0.07 30.03 14.88
CA ARG A 444 -0.87 30.58 13.90
C ARG A 444 -2.16 29.76 13.79
N ASN A 445 -2.08 28.46 14.07
CA ASN A 445 -3.22 27.55 14.01
C ASN A 445 -4.16 27.59 15.21
N GLY A 446 -3.84 28.35 16.27
CA GLY A 446 -4.70 28.60 17.44
C GLY A 446 -5.35 27.34 18.01
N ASN A 447 -4.70 26.67 18.97
CA ASN A 447 -5.21 25.52 19.74
C ASN A 447 -6.15 24.56 18.99
N GLY A 448 -5.56 23.46 18.53
CA GLY A 448 -6.13 22.24 17.97
C GLY A 448 -7.65 22.09 18.08
N HIS A 449 -8.28 21.91 16.92
CA HIS A 449 -9.70 21.63 16.77
C HIS A 449 -10.08 20.42 17.65
N ALA A 450 -10.68 20.66 18.82
CA ALA A 450 -11.47 19.66 19.50
C ALA A 450 -12.49 19.12 18.48
N LYS A 451 -12.74 17.80 18.48
CA LYS A 451 -13.72 17.22 17.55
C LYS A 451 -15.01 18.04 17.60
N PRO A 452 -15.46 18.55 16.45
CA PRO A 452 -16.53 19.53 16.42
C PRO A 452 -17.82 18.90 16.94
N VAL A 453 -18.47 19.62 17.86
CA VAL A 453 -19.71 19.24 18.56
C VAL A 453 -20.77 18.73 17.58
N GLU A 454 -20.85 19.34 16.39
CA GLU A 454 -21.79 18.98 15.33
C GLU A 454 -21.59 17.55 14.81
N GLY A 455 -20.35 17.06 14.74
CA GLY A 455 -20.05 15.69 14.32
C GLY A 455 -20.53 14.65 15.34
N ARG A 456 -20.30 14.92 16.64
CA ARG A 456 -20.81 14.09 17.74
C ARG A 456 -22.34 14.06 17.75
N ALA A 457 -22.95 15.24 17.65
CA ALA A 457 -24.40 15.39 17.63
C ALA A 457 -25.04 14.62 16.47
N LEU A 458 -24.44 14.66 15.27
CA LEU A 458 -24.95 13.96 14.10
C LEU A 458 -24.91 12.44 14.25
N LEU A 459 -23.82 11.88 14.78
CA LEU A 459 -23.73 10.44 15.01
C LEU A 459 -24.80 9.95 15.99
N VAL A 460 -24.99 10.64 17.11
CA VAL A 460 -26.04 10.30 18.08
C VAL A 460 -27.42 10.49 17.46
N PHE A 461 -27.65 11.57 16.70
CA PHE A 461 -28.90 11.83 16.01
C PHE A 461 -29.26 10.71 15.01
N GLN A 462 -28.29 10.21 14.24
CA GLN A 462 -28.52 9.12 13.30
C GLN A 462 -28.80 7.78 14.00
N LEU A 463 -28.11 7.48 15.10
CA LEU A 463 -28.34 6.28 15.91
C LEU A 463 -29.70 6.35 16.63
N ALA A 464 -30.07 7.52 17.15
CA ALA A 464 -31.37 7.77 17.76
C ALA A 464 -32.53 7.45 16.81
N GLN A 465 -32.39 7.76 15.52
CA GLN A 465 -33.38 7.39 14.50
C GLN A 465 -33.45 5.87 14.26
N ILE A 466 -32.32 5.15 14.35
CA ILE A 466 -32.27 3.69 14.15
C ILE A 466 -32.92 2.97 15.34
N PHE A 467 -32.54 3.34 16.56
CA PHE A 467 -33.01 2.69 17.78
C PHE A 467 -34.35 3.24 18.30
N GLY A 468 -34.80 4.36 17.78
CA GLY A 468 -36.00 5.05 18.26
C GLY A 468 -35.79 5.73 19.61
N TRP A 469 -34.64 6.37 19.81
CA TRP A 469 -34.38 7.22 20.98
C TRP A 469 -35.07 8.56 20.76
N SER A 470 -36.11 8.82 21.55
CA SER A 470 -36.90 10.03 21.45
C SER A 470 -36.18 11.22 22.12
N PRO A 471 -36.49 12.47 21.72
CA PRO A 471 -36.01 13.67 22.40
C PRO A 471 -36.14 13.63 23.93
N PRO A 472 -37.30 13.29 24.54
CA PRO A 472 -37.41 13.22 26.00
C PRO A 472 -36.54 12.11 26.62
N THR A 473 -36.22 11.06 25.86
CA THR A 473 -35.34 9.98 26.36
C THR A 473 -33.90 10.45 26.45
N LEU A 474 -33.39 11.12 25.40
CA LEU A 474 -32.02 11.64 25.39
C LEU A 474 -31.84 12.86 26.29
N HIS A 475 -32.87 13.69 26.42
CA HIS A 475 -32.84 14.89 27.26
C HIS A 475 -32.71 14.56 28.75
N ARG A 476 -33.23 13.40 29.18
CA ARG A 476 -33.08 12.92 30.56
C ARG A 476 -31.70 12.39 30.90
N LEU A 477 -30.80 12.26 29.91
CA LEU A 477 -29.49 11.70 30.16
C LEU A 477 -28.63 12.65 31.00
N THR A 478 -27.92 12.12 31.99
CA THR A 478 -26.94 12.86 32.81
C THR A 478 -25.65 13.18 32.02
N GLU A 479 -24.77 14.02 32.58
CA GLU A 479 -23.50 14.38 31.93
C GLU A 479 -22.59 13.14 31.73
N THR A 480 -22.52 12.27 32.74
CA THR A 480 -21.77 11.01 32.66
C THR A 480 -22.35 10.04 31.63
N GLU A 481 -23.68 10.03 31.48
CA GLU A 481 -24.40 9.23 30.48
C GLU A 481 -24.10 9.67 29.06
N TRP A 482 -24.14 10.98 28.82
CA TRP A 482 -23.75 11.57 27.54
C TRP A 482 -22.27 11.29 27.23
N ALA A 483 -21.39 11.43 28.22
CA ALA A 483 -19.96 11.15 28.06
C ALA A 483 -19.71 9.68 27.69
N ALA A 484 -20.38 8.72 28.37
CA ALA A 484 -20.25 7.30 28.08
C ALA A 484 -20.75 6.96 26.66
N LEU A 485 -21.92 7.46 26.27
CA LEU A 485 -22.49 7.25 24.92
C LEU A 485 -21.57 7.79 23.83
N VAL A 486 -21.12 9.04 23.97
CA VAL A 486 -20.23 9.68 22.99
C VAL A 486 -18.88 8.97 22.94
N SER A 487 -18.32 8.61 24.10
CA SER A 487 -17.04 7.88 24.18
C SER A 487 -17.11 6.53 23.47
N GLU A 488 -18.19 5.76 23.66
CA GLU A 488 -18.37 4.46 22.99
C GLU A 488 -18.44 4.62 21.46
N ILE A 489 -19.24 5.57 20.97
CA ILE A 489 -19.36 5.88 19.54
C ILE A 489 -18.01 6.33 18.96
N GLU A 490 -17.29 7.20 19.66
CA GLU A 490 -16.01 7.73 19.19
C GLU A 490 -14.87 6.70 19.24
N SER A 491 -14.89 5.79 20.23
CA SER A 491 -13.93 4.70 20.35
C SER A 491 -14.05 3.73 19.17
N PHE A 492 -15.25 3.57 18.61
CA PHE A 492 -15.49 2.72 17.45
C PHE A 492 -15.25 3.47 16.14
N SER A 493 -13.98 3.84 15.94
CA SER A 493 -13.49 4.61 14.80
C SER A 493 -13.82 3.96 13.46
N GLY A 494 -13.75 4.75 12.37
CA GLY A 494 -13.92 4.20 11.01
C GLY A 494 -12.84 3.17 10.63
N VAL A 495 -11.69 3.16 11.31
CA VAL A 495 -10.67 2.12 11.12
C VAL A 495 -11.10 0.83 11.82
N GLU A 496 -11.58 0.90 13.07
CA GLU A 496 -12.09 -0.26 13.80
C GLU A 496 -13.31 -0.89 13.13
N ARG A 497 -14.24 -0.08 12.61
CA ARG A 497 -15.38 -0.59 11.83
C ARG A 497 -14.92 -1.39 10.62
N ARG A 498 -13.95 -0.86 9.87
CA ARG A 498 -13.40 -1.53 8.68
C ARG A 498 -12.62 -2.79 9.03
N ARG A 499 -11.92 -2.81 10.17
CA ARG A 499 -11.28 -4.01 10.73
C ARG A 499 -12.33 -5.10 11.02
N LEU A 500 -13.43 -4.78 11.72
CA LEU A 500 -14.48 -5.78 11.99
C LEU A 500 -15.19 -6.26 10.72
N PHE A 501 -15.44 -5.37 9.74
CA PHE A 501 -15.92 -5.81 8.43
C PHE A 501 -14.96 -6.77 7.73
N HIS A 502 -13.66 -6.49 7.81
CA HIS A 502 -12.62 -7.37 7.24
C HIS A 502 -12.65 -8.75 7.88
N LEU A 503 -12.66 -8.82 9.22
CA LEU A 503 -12.74 -10.06 9.97
C LEU A 503 -14.02 -10.85 9.64
N ALA A 504 -15.15 -10.18 9.46
CA ALA A 504 -16.40 -10.83 9.04
C ALA A 504 -16.32 -11.38 7.61
N PHE A 505 -15.69 -10.64 6.68
CA PHE A 505 -15.42 -11.08 5.32
C PHE A 505 -14.49 -12.30 5.27
N GLU A 506 -13.36 -12.26 5.99
CA GLU A 506 -12.42 -13.38 6.08
C GLU A 506 -13.06 -14.59 6.75
N ARG A 507 -13.87 -14.37 7.79
CA ARG A 507 -14.62 -15.45 8.44
C ARG A 507 -15.49 -16.20 7.43
N ARG A 508 -16.23 -15.46 6.60
CA ARG A 508 -17.10 -16.07 5.58
C ARG A 508 -16.28 -16.84 4.56
N PHE A 509 -15.20 -16.25 4.06
CA PHE A 509 -14.29 -16.89 3.10
C PHE A 509 -13.68 -18.17 3.68
N ARG A 510 -13.14 -18.11 4.90
CA ARG A 510 -12.54 -19.24 5.61
C ARG A 510 -13.54 -20.38 5.80
N ARG A 511 -14.78 -20.08 6.22
CA ARG A 511 -15.81 -21.12 6.36
C ARG A 511 -16.09 -21.81 5.02
N GLN A 512 -16.28 -21.03 3.96
CA GLN A 512 -16.53 -21.60 2.63
C GLN A 512 -15.37 -22.48 2.15
N ALA A 513 -14.13 -22.06 2.37
CA ALA A 513 -12.94 -22.82 2.01
C ALA A 513 -12.81 -24.11 2.84
N LEU A 514 -12.95 -24.02 4.17
CA LEU A 514 -12.87 -25.17 5.06
C LEU A 514 -13.99 -26.17 4.81
N ASP A 515 -15.23 -25.71 4.60
CA ASP A 515 -16.36 -26.58 4.25
C ASP A 515 -16.06 -27.34 2.94
N ALA A 516 -15.52 -26.66 1.92
CA ALA A 516 -15.14 -27.29 0.66
C ALA A 516 -13.99 -28.30 0.82
N ILE A 517 -12.96 -27.98 1.62
CA ILE A 517 -11.86 -28.90 1.93
C ILE A 517 -12.38 -30.12 2.69
N SER A 518 -13.23 -29.93 3.71
CA SER A 518 -13.81 -31.03 4.48
C SER A 518 -14.63 -31.98 3.61
N VAL A 519 -15.41 -31.45 2.65
CA VAL A 519 -16.14 -32.27 1.67
C VAL A 519 -15.19 -32.99 0.72
N HIS A 520 -14.11 -32.35 0.28
CA HIS A 520 -13.15 -32.97 -0.64
C HIS A 520 -12.29 -34.05 0.04
N ALA A 521 -11.86 -33.82 1.27
CA ALA A 521 -11.00 -34.73 2.05
C ALA A 521 -11.67 -36.08 2.34
N GLN A 522 -13.00 -36.17 2.26
CA GLN A 522 -13.74 -37.43 2.36
C GLN A 522 -13.62 -38.32 1.12
N ARG A 523 -13.07 -37.81 0.01
CA ARG A 523 -12.85 -38.59 -1.21
C ARG A 523 -11.53 -39.35 -1.11
N GLU A 524 -11.55 -40.64 -1.45
CA GLU A 524 -10.33 -41.42 -1.52
C GLU A 524 -9.40 -40.91 -2.64
N ALA A 525 -8.11 -40.75 -2.31
CA ALA A 525 -7.09 -40.40 -3.29
C ALA A 525 -6.83 -41.59 -4.22
N LYS A 526 -7.14 -41.44 -5.51
CA LYS A 526 -6.85 -42.45 -6.52
C LYS A 526 -5.33 -42.51 -6.75
N ARG A 527 -4.67 -43.56 -6.26
CA ARG A 527 -3.26 -43.83 -6.55
C ARG A 527 -3.12 -44.69 -7.81
N VAL A 528 -2.16 -44.35 -8.66
CA VAL A 528 -1.82 -45.14 -9.85
C VAL A 528 -0.60 -45.99 -9.52
N GLU A 529 -0.77 -47.31 -9.36
CA GLU A 529 0.34 -48.20 -8.96
C GLU A 529 1.44 -48.32 -10.03
N SER A 530 1.08 -48.19 -11.31
CA SER A 530 2.00 -48.32 -12.44
C SER A 530 1.69 -47.26 -13.50
N PRO A 531 2.10 -46.00 -13.26
CA PRO A 531 1.76 -44.91 -14.14
C PRO A 531 2.42 -45.07 -15.51
N ARG A 532 1.63 -44.93 -16.58
CA ARG A 532 2.11 -44.98 -17.97
C ARG A 532 3.15 -43.89 -18.23
N PHE A 533 2.95 -42.72 -17.63
CA PHE A 533 3.89 -41.63 -17.55
C PHE A 533 3.59 -40.78 -16.31
N GLN A 534 4.60 -40.06 -15.84
CA GLN A 534 4.48 -39.06 -14.78
C GLN A 534 4.80 -37.68 -15.32
N ALA A 535 4.11 -36.67 -14.82
CA ALA A 535 4.34 -35.30 -15.27
C ALA A 535 4.28 -34.31 -14.09
N ALA A 536 5.31 -33.50 -13.92
CA ALA A 536 5.32 -32.39 -12.98
C ALA A 536 5.08 -31.07 -13.70
N PHE A 537 4.11 -30.30 -13.20
CA PHE A 537 3.75 -28.98 -13.71
C PHE A 537 4.11 -27.89 -12.70
N CYS A 538 4.16 -26.64 -13.17
CA CYS A 538 4.19 -25.50 -12.27
C CYS A 538 2.93 -25.47 -11.38
N ILE A 539 3.07 -25.05 -10.13
CA ILE A 539 1.99 -24.83 -9.16
C ILE A 539 1.06 -23.66 -9.50
N ASP A 540 1.21 -23.07 -10.68
CA ASP A 540 0.30 -22.05 -11.16
C ASP A 540 -1.11 -22.62 -11.30
N THR A 541 -2.10 -21.92 -10.74
CA THR A 541 -3.52 -22.33 -10.78
C THR A 541 -4.06 -22.61 -12.19
N ARG A 542 -3.45 -22.03 -13.23
CA ARG A 542 -3.82 -22.28 -14.63
C ARG A 542 -3.42 -23.68 -15.08
N GLU A 543 -2.28 -24.18 -14.63
CA GLU A 543 -1.79 -25.54 -14.94
C GLU A 543 -2.63 -26.61 -14.23
N GLU A 544 -3.29 -26.30 -13.10
CA GLU A 544 -4.17 -27.26 -12.40
C GLU A 544 -5.31 -27.75 -13.30
N SER A 545 -5.93 -26.87 -14.08
CA SER A 545 -6.99 -27.28 -15.02
C SER A 545 -6.49 -28.27 -16.08
N PHE A 546 -5.24 -28.08 -16.53
CA PHE A 546 -4.61 -28.93 -17.53
C PHE A 546 -4.21 -30.29 -16.92
N ARG A 547 -3.66 -30.30 -15.70
CA ARG A 547 -3.38 -31.51 -14.93
C ARG A 547 -4.62 -32.37 -14.75
N ARG A 548 -5.72 -31.78 -14.29
CA ARG A 548 -6.99 -32.48 -14.08
C ARG A 548 -7.55 -33.05 -15.38
N HIS A 549 -7.46 -32.29 -16.47
CA HIS A 549 -7.88 -32.78 -17.77
C HIS A 549 -7.03 -33.98 -18.23
N ILE A 550 -5.72 -33.96 -18.02
CA ILE A 550 -4.84 -35.10 -18.31
C ILE A 550 -5.24 -36.33 -17.50
N GLU A 551 -5.45 -36.19 -16.20
CA GLU A 551 -5.87 -37.29 -15.31
C GLU A 551 -7.23 -37.87 -15.71
N GLU A 552 -8.13 -37.04 -16.24
CA GLU A 552 -9.45 -37.46 -16.73
C GLU A 552 -9.35 -38.24 -18.05
N VAL A 553 -8.60 -37.73 -19.04
CA VAL A 553 -8.47 -38.39 -20.36
C VAL A 553 -7.48 -39.56 -20.36
N ALA A 554 -6.54 -39.57 -19.41
CA ALA A 554 -5.55 -40.63 -19.21
C ALA A 554 -5.49 -41.02 -17.72
N PRO A 555 -6.42 -41.88 -17.25
CA PRO A 555 -6.49 -42.29 -15.84
C PRO A 555 -5.29 -43.07 -15.31
N GLU A 556 -4.40 -43.52 -16.19
CA GLU A 556 -3.12 -44.18 -15.89
C GLU A 556 -1.94 -43.19 -15.83
N ALA A 557 -2.18 -41.89 -15.98
CA ALA A 557 -1.18 -40.85 -15.76
C ALA A 557 -1.20 -40.41 -14.30
N GLU A 558 -0.03 -40.04 -13.78
CA GLU A 558 0.09 -39.42 -12.46
C GLU A 558 0.74 -38.04 -12.62
N THR A 559 0.11 -37.01 -12.06
CA THR A 559 0.60 -35.64 -12.19
C THR A 559 1.00 -35.04 -10.85
N PHE A 560 2.06 -34.25 -10.87
CA PHE A 560 2.62 -33.55 -9.72
C PHE A 560 2.62 -32.04 -9.97
N SER A 561 2.75 -31.27 -8.89
CA SER A 561 2.86 -29.82 -8.93
C SER A 561 4.07 -29.38 -8.11
N THR A 562 4.85 -28.45 -8.65
CA THR A 562 6.03 -27.87 -7.99
C THR A 562 6.21 -26.41 -8.39
N ALA A 563 7.04 -25.65 -7.67
CA ALA A 563 7.36 -24.28 -8.07
C ALA A 563 8.02 -24.27 -9.45
N GLY A 564 7.55 -23.42 -10.38
CA GLY A 564 7.95 -23.47 -11.79
C GLY A 564 9.41 -23.12 -12.12
N PHE A 565 10.23 -22.73 -11.13
CA PHE A 565 11.69 -22.65 -11.28
C PHE A 565 12.39 -23.98 -10.97
N PHE A 566 11.64 -24.99 -10.53
CA PHE A 566 12.05 -26.38 -10.32
C PHE A 566 13.30 -26.54 -9.43
N ASN A 567 13.45 -25.67 -8.41
CA ASN A 567 14.62 -25.61 -7.55
C ASN A 567 15.96 -25.39 -8.31
N VAL A 568 15.90 -24.81 -9.52
CA VAL A 568 17.06 -24.47 -10.35
C VAL A 568 17.19 -22.94 -10.43
N PRO A 569 17.68 -22.22 -9.39
CA PRO A 569 17.80 -20.77 -9.43
C PRO A 569 18.99 -20.34 -10.29
N ILE A 570 18.72 -19.72 -11.45
CA ILE A 570 19.75 -19.43 -12.47
C ILE A 570 19.68 -18.00 -13.01
N TYR A 571 20.85 -17.47 -13.38
CA TYR A 571 20.99 -16.43 -14.39
C TYR A 571 21.01 -17.11 -15.76
N PHE A 572 19.95 -16.95 -16.54
CA PHE A 572 19.80 -17.57 -17.85
C PHE A 572 20.04 -16.56 -18.98
N ARG A 573 20.83 -16.95 -19.98
CA ARG A 573 20.96 -16.19 -21.24
C ARG A 573 20.64 -17.11 -22.41
N GLY A 574 19.52 -16.85 -23.08
CA GLY A 574 19.16 -17.52 -24.32
C GLY A 574 20.11 -17.14 -25.46
N VAL A 575 20.10 -17.93 -26.54
CA VAL A 575 20.98 -17.71 -27.72
C VAL A 575 20.81 -16.29 -28.32
N ALA A 576 19.58 -15.77 -28.29
CA ALA A 576 19.24 -14.47 -28.84
C ALA A 576 19.33 -13.31 -27.82
N ASP A 577 19.57 -13.62 -26.55
CA ASP A 577 19.53 -12.64 -25.47
C ASP A 577 20.88 -11.94 -25.30
N ALA A 578 20.86 -10.62 -25.11
CA ALA A 578 22.08 -9.83 -24.92
C ALA A 578 22.63 -9.93 -23.49
N HIS A 579 21.75 -10.07 -22.51
CA HIS A 579 22.07 -10.08 -21.08
C HIS A 579 21.46 -11.30 -20.41
N PHE A 580 21.97 -11.66 -19.25
CA PHE A 580 21.35 -12.67 -18.41
C PHE A 580 20.05 -12.13 -17.79
N ALA A 581 19.04 -13.00 -17.72
CA ALA A 581 17.82 -12.79 -16.96
C ALA A 581 17.79 -13.76 -15.77
N THR A 582 17.24 -13.33 -14.65
CA THR A 582 17.07 -14.16 -13.47
C THR A 582 15.80 -15.01 -13.60
N LEU A 583 15.91 -16.33 -13.47
CA LEU A 583 14.79 -17.27 -13.54
C LEU A 583 14.61 -17.99 -12.20
N CYS A 584 14.16 -17.25 -11.19
CA CYS A 584 13.90 -17.72 -9.83
C CYS A 584 12.96 -16.73 -9.10
N PRO A 585 12.48 -17.04 -7.89
CA PRO A 585 11.73 -16.08 -7.08
C PRO A 585 12.57 -14.83 -6.77
N ILE A 586 11.92 -13.67 -6.59
CA ILE A 586 12.58 -12.36 -6.43
C ILE A 586 13.49 -12.29 -5.18
N VAL A 587 13.08 -13.00 -4.13
CA VAL A 587 13.80 -13.14 -2.85
C VAL A 587 15.03 -14.05 -2.93
N VAL A 588 15.17 -14.82 -4.01
CA VAL A 588 16.33 -15.69 -4.25
C VAL A 588 17.33 -14.95 -5.12
N ARG A 589 18.60 -14.95 -4.71
CA ARG A 589 19.73 -14.53 -5.54
C ARG A 589 20.37 -15.78 -6.17
N PRO A 590 20.28 -15.98 -7.49
CA PRO A 590 20.95 -17.09 -8.13
C PRO A 590 22.46 -17.04 -7.89
N GLN A 591 23.06 -18.23 -7.82
CA GLN A 591 24.52 -18.39 -7.73
C GLN A 591 25.11 -18.95 -9.03
N HIS A 592 24.28 -19.40 -9.97
CA HIS A 592 24.73 -20.10 -11.17
C HIS A 592 24.28 -19.39 -12.44
N TRP A 593 25.14 -19.40 -13.46
CA TRP A 593 24.87 -18.87 -14.79
C TRP A 593 24.68 -20.03 -15.76
N ILE A 594 23.66 -19.93 -16.60
CA ILE A 594 23.34 -20.91 -17.64
C ILE A 594 23.22 -20.19 -18.97
N THR A 595 23.99 -20.66 -19.93
CA THR A 595 23.94 -20.16 -21.31
C THR A 595 23.30 -21.20 -22.19
N GLU A 596 22.39 -20.75 -23.05
CA GLU A 596 21.90 -21.55 -24.14
C GLU A 596 22.83 -21.41 -25.34
N GLU A 597 23.25 -22.55 -25.89
CA GLU A 597 24.17 -22.63 -27.02
C GLU A 597 23.50 -23.31 -28.21
N VAL A 598 23.89 -22.89 -29.40
CA VAL A 598 23.53 -23.56 -30.66
C VAL A 598 24.35 -24.83 -30.79
N VAL A 599 23.73 -25.92 -31.23
CA VAL A 599 24.47 -27.17 -31.51
C VAL A 599 25.50 -26.93 -32.63
N TYR A 600 26.69 -27.54 -32.51
CA TYR A 600 27.90 -27.27 -33.31
C TYR A 600 27.65 -27.18 -34.83
N SER A 601 26.72 -27.98 -35.36
CA SER A 601 26.36 -28.01 -36.79
C SER A 601 25.73 -26.72 -37.34
N LEU A 602 25.32 -25.78 -36.48
CA LEU A 602 24.59 -24.56 -36.88
C LEU A 602 25.26 -23.25 -36.40
N VAL A 603 26.49 -23.32 -35.86
CA VAL A 603 27.17 -22.16 -35.23
C VAL A 603 27.48 -21.05 -36.22
N ASP A 604 27.91 -21.37 -37.44
CA ASP A 604 28.26 -20.37 -38.46
C ASP A 604 27.03 -19.65 -39.04
N GLU A 605 25.91 -20.38 -39.19
CA GLU A 605 24.64 -19.78 -39.58
C GLU A 605 24.11 -18.83 -38.51
N ASP A 606 24.20 -19.21 -37.22
CA ASP A 606 23.77 -18.34 -36.13
C ASP A 606 24.67 -17.11 -35.96
N ARG A 607 26.00 -17.24 -36.13
CA ARG A 607 26.90 -16.07 -36.14
C ARG A 607 26.49 -15.03 -37.20
N ARG A 608 26.10 -15.48 -38.40
CA ARG A 608 25.59 -14.60 -39.46
C ARG A 608 24.26 -13.96 -39.05
N ARG A 609 23.30 -14.74 -38.57
CA ARG A 609 21.98 -14.25 -38.11
C ARG A 609 22.08 -13.30 -36.92
N ALA A 610 22.98 -13.55 -35.98
CA ALA A 610 23.26 -12.69 -34.82
C ALA A 610 23.86 -11.35 -35.23
N LYS A 611 24.78 -11.32 -36.20
CA LYS A 611 25.28 -10.06 -36.79
C LYS A 611 24.15 -9.28 -37.46
N THR A 612 23.29 -9.95 -38.22
CA THR A 612 22.12 -9.32 -38.87
C THR A 612 21.13 -8.78 -37.83
N ARG A 613 20.84 -9.53 -36.75
CA ARG A 613 20.04 -9.07 -35.59
C ARG A 613 20.62 -7.80 -34.98
N ARG A 614 21.91 -7.78 -34.68
CA ARG A 614 22.60 -6.62 -34.10
C ARG A 614 22.53 -5.41 -35.03
N ALA A 615 22.82 -5.58 -36.32
CA ALA A 615 22.75 -4.50 -37.29
C ALA A 615 21.33 -3.91 -37.41
N LEU A 616 20.30 -4.76 -37.50
CA LEU A 616 18.90 -4.35 -37.50
C LEU A 616 18.50 -3.64 -36.19
N GLY A 617 18.94 -4.17 -35.04
CA GLY A 617 18.71 -3.56 -33.73
C GLY A 617 19.34 -2.19 -33.61
N THR A 618 20.60 -2.03 -34.02
CA THR A 618 21.31 -0.74 -34.05
C THR A 618 20.62 0.24 -35.00
N ALA A 619 20.24 -0.19 -36.20
CA ALA A 619 19.52 0.66 -37.16
C ALA A 619 18.15 1.12 -36.61
N SER A 620 17.39 0.20 -36.00
CA SER A 620 16.10 0.50 -35.36
C SER A 620 16.27 1.45 -34.18
N HIS A 621 17.29 1.26 -33.35
CA HIS A 621 17.60 2.14 -32.23
C HIS A 621 17.99 3.54 -32.71
N SER A 622 18.90 3.64 -33.68
CA SER A 622 19.29 4.92 -34.29
C SER A 622 18.13 5.63 -34.99
N PHE A 623 17.20 4.88 -35.59
CA PHE A 623 15.95 5.43 -36.13
C PHE A 623 15.04 5.97 -35.03
N HIS A 624 14.81 5.18 -33.97
CA HIS A 624 13.95 5.57 -32.85
C HIS A 624 14.50 6.84 -32.15
N VAL A 625 15.81 6.90 -31.89
CA VAL A 625 16.46 8.10 -31.33
C VAL A 625 16.40 9.27 -32.31
N GLY A 626 16.70 9.02 -33.60
CA GLY A 626 16.63 10.05 -34.65
C GLY A 626 15.24 10.66 -34.82
N SER A 627 14.18 9.85 -34.68
CA SER A 627 12.78 10.28 -34.80
C SER A 627 12.33 11.28 -33.73
N ARG A 628 13.03 11.33 -32.59
CA ARG A 628 12.72 12.21 -31.45
C ARG A 628 13.55 13.50 -31.44
N SER A 629 14.38 13.73 -32.46
CA SER A 629 15.14 14.98 -32.60
C SER A 629 14.34 16.01 -33.41
N ILE A 630 14.48 17.30 -33.07
CA ILE A 630 13.70 18.38 -33.70
C ILE A 630 13.89 18.42 -35.23
N GLY A 631 15.14 18.35 -35.72
CA GLY A 631 15.43 18.41 -37.15
C GLY A 631 15.23 17.07 -37.88
N ARG A 632 16.05 16.07 -37.53
CA ARG A 632 16.05 14.76 -38.18
C ARG A 632 14.75 13.99 -37.91
N GLY A 633 14.09 14.22 -36.78
CA GLY A 633 12.81 13.59 -36.46
C GLY A 633 11.66 14.11 -37.30
N THR A 634 11.62 15.40 -37.62
CA THR A 634 10.62 15.98 -38.55
C THR A 634 10.73 15.33 -39.93
N VAL A 635 11.94 15.21 -40.47
CA VAL A 635 12.19 14.59 -41.78
C VAL A 635 11.85 13.09 -41.77
N LEU A 636 12.33 12.34 -40.76
CA LEU A 636 12.05 10.91 -40.64
C LEU A 636 10.56 10.63 -40.45
N THR A 637 9.87 11.40 -39.61
CA THR A 637 8.45 11.20 -39.32
C THR A 637 7.57 11.55 -40.52
N ALA A 638 7.87 12.63 -41.24
CA ALA A 638 7.13 13.01 -42.44
C ALA A 638 7.29 11.98 -43.57
N GLY A 639 8.51 11.49 -43.82
CA GLY A 639 8.77 10.51 -44.89
C GLY A 639 8.35 9.08 -44.55
N LEU A 640 8.75 8.58 -43.37
CA LEU A 640 8.52 7.19 -42.98
C LEU A 640 7.17 6.98 -42.29
N GLY A 641 6.54 8.02 -41.73
CA GLY A 641 5.20 7.93 -41.14
C GLY A 641 4.14 7.53 -42.16
N VAL A 642 4.21 8.08 -43.37
CA VAL A 642 3.34 7.71 -44.50
C VAL A 642 3.57 6.23 -44.87
N LEU A 643 4.82 5.79 -44.97
CA LEU A 643 5.16 4.40 -45.29
C LEU A 643 4.78 3.43 -44.15
N ALA A 644 4.82 3.87 -42.89
CA ALA A 644 4.42 3.08 -41.72
C ALA A 644 2.89 2.95 -41.59
N SER A 645 2.10 3.84 -42.21
CA SER A 645 0.63 3.75 -42.22
C SER A 645 0.14 2.54 -43.02
N ILE A 646 0.83 2.16 -44.09
CA ILE A 646 0.48 1.02 -44.97
C ILE A 646 0.45 -0.31 -44.19
N PRO A 647 1.52 -0.74 -43.48
CA PRO A 647 1.47 -1.96 -42.68
C PRO A 647 0.50 -1.86 -41.50
N LEU A 648 0.20 -0.65 -40.98
CA LEU A 648 -0.75 -0.45 -39.89
C LEU A 648 -2.19 -0.68 -40.37
N VAL A 649 -2.58 -0.10 -41.51
CA VAL A 649 -3.85 -0.36 -42.19
C VAL A 649 -3.95 -1.83 -42.60
N ALA A 650 -2.88 -2.42 -43.14
CA ALA A 650 -2.85 -3.84 -43.48
C ALA A 650 -2.99 -4.78 -42.27
N ARG A 651 -2.48 -4.39 -41.09
CA ARG A 651 -2.70 -5.15 -39.84
C ARG A 651 -4.17 -5.17 -39.42
N VAL A 652 -4.89 -4.08 -39.65
CA VAL A 652 -6.33 -3.95 -39.29
C VAL A 652 -7.20 -4.69 -40.31
N LEU A 653 -6.98 -4.45 -41.61
CA LEU A 653 -7.82 -5.01 -42.67
C LEU A 653 -7.47 -6.47 -43.02
N PHE A 654 -6.19 -6.86 -42.87
CA PHE A 654 -5.68 -8.18 -43.26
C PHE A 654 -4.78 -8.80 -42.17
N PRO A 655 -5.30 -9.05 -40.95
CA PRO A 655 -4.49 -9.50 -39.81
C PRO A 655 -3.79 -10.84 -40.06
N ARG A 656 -4.44 -11.79 -40.77
CA ARG A 656 -3.88 -13.11 -41.07
C ARG A 656 -2.73 -13.05 -42.08
N LEU A 657 -2.87 -12.25 -43.14
CA LEU A 657 -1.82 -12.07 -44.15
C LEU A 657 -0.60 -11.39 -43.53
N THR A 658 -0.83 -10.33 -42.76
CA THR A 658 0.23 -9.57 -42.10
C THR A 658 0.94 -10.43 -41.04
N ALA A 659 0.21 -11.29 -40.32
CA ALA A 659 0.81 -12.27 -39.42
C ALA A 659 1.68 -13.30 -40.15
N ARG A 660 1.27 -13.79 -41.33
CA ARG A 660 2.06 -14.71 -42.16
C ARG A 660 3.34 -14.06 -42.70
N ILE A 661 3.24 -12.85 -43.25
CA ILE A 661 4.39 -12.09 -43.74
C ILE A 661 5.38 -11.83 -42.60
N ARG A 662 4.89 -11.39 -41.43
CA ARG A 662 5.71 -11.19 -40.24
C ARG A 662 6.37 -12.48 -39.75
N LYS A 663 5.66 -13.62 -39.79
CA LYS A 663 6.20 -14.94 -39.41
C LYS A 663 7.31 -15.36 -40.37
N SER A 664 7.11 -15.18 -41.68
CA SER A 664 8.11 -15.50 -42.70
C SER A 664 9.34 -14.59 -42.62
N ALA A 665 9.17 -13.28 -42.45
CA ALA A 665 10.28 -12.36 -42.22
C ALA A 665 11.01 -12.65 -40.91
N GLY A 666 10.28 -13.06 -39.86
CA GLY A 666 10.85 -13.46 -38.58
C GLY A 666 11.72 -14.72 -38.65
N GLN A 667 11.39 -15.68 -39.52
CA GLN A 667 12.18 -16.91 -39.71
C GLN A 667 13.62 -16.64 -40.18
N PHE A 668 13.89 -15.55 -40.89
CA PHE A 668 15.24 -15.15 -41.29
C PHE A 668 16.11 -14.65 -40.13
N VAL A 669 15.49 -14.29 -39.01
CA VAL A 669 16.12 -13.60 -37.87
C VAL A 669 16.02 -14.43 -36.58
N GLN A 670 15.13 -15.42 -36.53
CA GLN A 670 14.92 -16.30 -35.38
C GLN A 670 16.17 -17.10 -34.99
N ALA A 671 16.27 -17.40 -33.69
CA ALA A 671 17.28 -18.30 -33.15
C ALA A 671 17.12 -19.71 -33.77
N PRO A 672 18.22 -20.46 -33.95
CA PRO A 672 18.18 -21.82 -34.49
C PRO A 672 17.28 -22.74 -33.66
N GLN A 673 16.64 -23.71 -34.32
CA GLN A 673 15.60 -24.55 -33.71
C GLN A 673 16.13 -25.62 -32.75
N ILE A 674 17.45 -25.86 -32.73
CA ILE A 674 18.07 -26.89 -31.88
C ILE A 674 19.15 -26.22 -31.05
N THR A 675 18.89 -26.12 -29.75
CA THR A 675 19.77 -25.53 -28.75
C THR A 675 20.03 -26.51 -27.61
N ARG A 676 21.17 -26.35 -26.94
CA ARG A 676 21.53 -27.08 -25.72
C ARG A 676 21.85 -26.10 -24.60
N LEU A 677 21.61 -26.51 -23.36
CA LEU A 677 22.02 -25.74 -22.19
C LEU A 677 23.45 -26.13 -21.82
N ARG A 678 24.30 -25.15 -21.56
CA ARG A 678 25.58 -25.38 -20.88
C ARG A 678 25.30 -25.51 -19.38
N LEU A 679 25.25 -26.75 -18.90
CA LEU A 679 24.84 -27.08 -17.53
C LEU A 679 26.00 -27.42 -16.62
N GLU A 680 27.10 -27.96 -17.12
CA GLU A 680 28.23 -28.41 -16.29
C GLU A 680 29.34 -27.37 -16.29
N ARG A 681 29.80 -27.01 -15.08
CA ARG A 681 30.99 -26.19 -14.85
C ARG A 681 32.16 -27.10 -14.49
N THR A 682 33.37 -26.70 -14.85
CA THR A 682 34.61 -27.41 -14.47
C THR A 682 35.48 -26.59 -13.51
N GLU A 683 35.22 -25.30 -13.36
CA GLU A 683 35.99 -24.39 -12.50
C GLU A 683 35.12 -23.77 -11.40
N SER A 684 35.72 -23.53 -10.23
CA SER A 684 35.11 -22.86 -9.07
C SER A 684 35.79 -21.50 -8.88
N PRO A 685 35.10 -20.45 -8.40
CA PRO A 685 33.67 -20.38 -8.04
C PRO A 685 32.75 -20.26 -9.27
N PRO A 686 31.42 -20.38 -9.14
CA PRO A 686 30.48 -20.11 -10.24
C PRO A 686 30.61 -18.69 -10.82
N GLY A 687 30.36 -18.53 -12.12
CA GLY A 687 30.52 -17.23 -12.79
C GLY A 687 29.90 -17.15 -14.20
N PRO A 688 29.79 -15.94 -14.77
CA PRO A 688 29.10 -15.70 -16.04
C PRO A 688 29.87 -16.13 -17.30
N GLU A 689 31.15 -16.52 -17.16
CA GLU A 689 32.07 -16.71 -18.27
C GLU A 689 32.90 -17.98 -18.14
N GLY A 690 33.47 -18.41 -19.28
CA GLY A 690 34.42 -19.51 -19.31
C GLY A 690 33.86 -20.80 -18.71
N ASN A 691 34.70 -21.51 -17.96
CA ASN A 691 34.41 -22.79 -17.34
C ASN A 691 33.70 -22.69 -15.98
N HIS A 692 33.31 -21.48 -15.60
CA HIS A 692 32.57 -21.18 -14.37
C HIS A 692 31.03 -21.19 -14.58
N VAL A 693 30.57 -21.32 -15.83
CA VAL A 693 29.15 -21.41 -16.21
C VAL A 693 28.62 -22.82 -15.95
N GLY A 694 27.48 -22.92 -15.27
CA GLY A 694 26.84 -24.20 -14.93
C GLY A 694 26.88 -24.55 -13.45
N PHE A 695 26.67 -25.83 -13.20
CA PHE A 695 26.66 -26.52 -11.92
C PHE A 695 27.75 -27.60 -11.91
N ASN A 696 28.20 -28.01 -10.72
CA ASN A 696 28.93 -29.26 -10.55
C ASN A 696 27.96 -30.44 -10.35
N LEU A 697 28.48 -31.68 -10.36
CA LEU A 697 27.66 -32.89 -10.26
C LEU A 697 26.90 -33.01 -8.93
N GLU A 698 27.52 -32.62 -7.83
CA GLU A 698 26.90 -32.68 -6.50
C GLU A 698 25.73 -31.70 -6.38
N GLU A 699 25.88 -30.47 -6.92
CA GLU A 699 24.83 -29.47 -7.03
C GLU A 699 23.65 -30.01 -7.87
N MET A 700 23.93 -30.65 -9.01
CA MET A 700 22.88 -31.24 -9.86
C MET A 700 22.12 -32.37 -9.15
N ALA A 701 22.83 -33.26 -8.45
CA ALA A 701 22.22 -34.36 -7.69
C ALA A 701 21.34 -33.82 -6.54
N ASN A 702 21.85 -32.87 -5.77
CA ASN A 702 21.11 -32.23 -4.68
C ASN A 702 19.85 -31.51 -5.17
N ILE A 703 19.93 -30.82 -6.31
CA ILE A 703 18.77 -30.15 -6.93
C ILE A 703 17.73 -31.20 -7.36
N GLY A 704 18.17 -32.23 -8.09
CA GLY A 704 17.30 -33.29 -8.59
C GLY A 704 16.59 -34.05 -7.48
N GLU A 705 17.34 -34.51 -6.48
CA GLU A 705 16.81 -35.21 -5.30
C GLU A 705 15.79 -34.34 -4.56
N ARG A 706 16.13 -33.07 -4.29
CA ARG A 706 15.24 -32.16 -3.55
C ARG A 706 13.90 -32.00 -4.26
N VAL A 707 13.90 -31.77 -5.58
CA VAL A 707 12.64 -31.60 -6.33
C VAL A 707 11.76 -32.85 -6.24
N LEU A 708 12.35 -34.03 -6.39
CA LEU A 708 11.60 -35.30 -6.34
C LEU A 708 11.05 -35.58 -4.93
N ARG A 709 11.82 -35.27 -3.87
CA ARG A 709 11.35 -35.34 -2.49
C ARG A 709 10.23 -34.34 -2.19
N ASP A 710 10.35 -33.10 -2.66
CA ASP A 710 9.38 -32.03 -2.41
C ASP A 710 8.01 -32.34 -3.02
N ILE A 711 7.97 -33.02 -4.18
CA ILE A 711 6.72 -33.50 -4.79
C ILE A 711 6.21 -34.82 -4.20
N GLY A 712 6.94 -35.40 -3.23
CA GLY A 712 6.60 -36.67 -2.58
C GLY A 712 6.92 -37.92 -3.40
N LEU A 713 7.70 -37.81 -4.48
CA LEU A 713 8.04 -38.94 -5.35
C LEU A 713 9.42 -39.50 -5.02
N THR A 714 9.45 -40.52 -4.18
CA THR A 714 10.68 -41.21 -3.76
C THR A 714 10.82 -42.62 -4.32
N SER A 715 9.75 -43.17 -4.90
CA SER A 715 9.70 -44.50 -5.52
C SER A 715 8.55 -44.56 -6.54
N GLY A 716 8.42 -45.65 -7.30
CA GLY A 716 7.32 -45.80 -8.27
C GLY A 716 7.49 -44.92 -9.52
N PHE A 717 8.74 -44.66 -9.92
CA PHE A 717 9.03 -43.87 -11.12
C PHE A 717 8.54 -44.58 -12.39
N SER A 718 7.77 -43.86 -13.20
CA SER A 718 7.46 -44.29 -14.56
C SER A 718 8.71 -44.20 -15.46
N ARG A 719 8.69 -44.93 -16.58
CA ARG A 719 9.78 -44.86 -17.58
C ARG A 719 9.91 -43.47 -18.22
N LEU A 720 8.83 -42.68 -18.23
CA LEU A 720 8.78 -41.36 -18.82
C LEU A 720 8.28 -40.35 -17.79
N PHE A 721 9.21 -39.55 -17.26
CA PHE A 721 8.90 -38.41 -16.41
C PHE A 721 9.05 -37.11 -17.20
N ILE A 722 8.04 -36.23 -17.17
CA ILE A 722 8.02 -34.98 -17.94
C ILE A 722 7.93 -33.78 -16.99
N PHE A 723 8.77 -32.76 -17.21
CA PHE A 723 8.68 -31.48 -16.49
C PHE A 723 8.12 -30.40 -17.42
N PHE A 724 7.00 -29.78 -17.02
CA PHE A 724 6.32 -28.73 -17.77
C PHE A 724 6.56 -27.36 -17.12
N GLY A 725 7.54 -26.64 -17.65
CA GLY A 725 7.68 -25.21 -17.40
C GLY A 725 6.71 -24.42 -18.28
N HIS A 726 6.00 -23.45 -17.70
CA HIS A 726 5.04 -22.62 -18.43
C HIS A 726 5.55 -21.21 -18.72
N GLY A 727 4.93 -20.57 -19.69
CA GLY A 727 5.16 -19.19 -20.10
C GLY A 727 4.04 -18.73 -21.02
N SER A 728 4.04 -17.46 -21.38
CA SER A 728 2.98 -16.82 -22.15
C SER A 728 3.53 -16.06 -23.34
N PHE A 729 2.69 -15.90 -24.36
CA PHE A 729 2.95 -15.03 -25.49
C PHE A 729 1.79 -14.07 -25.67
N CYS A 730 2.07 -12.77 -25.61
CA CYS A 730 1.08 -11.71 -25.72
C CYS A 730 1.42 -10.80 -26.92
N LEU A 731 0.43 -10.44 -27.74
CA LEU A 731 0.62 -9.44 -28.79
C LEU A 731 0.82 -8.02 -28.21
N ASN A 732 0.28 -7.76 -27.02
CA ASN A 732 0.42 -6.52 -26.26
C ASN A 732 1.41 -6.72 -25.11
N ASN A 733 2.69 -6.47 -25.40
CA ASN A 733 3.85 -6.85 -24.60
C ASN A 733 3.90 -6.37 -23.12
N PRO A 734 3.25 -5.28 -22.65
CA PRO A 734 3.40 -4.80 -21.27
C PRO A 734 3.00 -5.82 -20.19
N HIS A 735 2.09 -6.75 -20.51
CA HIS A 735 1.55 -7.72 -19.54
C HIS A 735 2.15 -9.12 -19.69
N LYS A 736 3.14 -9.34 -20.57
CA LYS A 736 3.70 -10.69 -20.79
C LYS A 736 4.20 -11.29 -19.48
N SER A 737 5.00 -10.55 -18.71
CA SER A 737 5.53 -11.04 -17.44
C SER A 737 4.43 -11.37 -16.42
N ALA A 738 3.25 -10.75 -16.52
CA ALA A 738 2.11 -11.03 -15.66
C ALA A 738 1.46 -12.39 -15.91
N TYR A 739 1.59 -12.91 -17.13
CA TYR A 739 1.06 -14.20 -17.52
C TYR A 739 2.15 -15.29 -17.57
N ASP A 740 3.41 -14.94 -17.39
CA ASP A 740 4.51 -15.90 -17.25
C ASP A 740 4.51 -16.56 -15.86
N CYS A 741 5.57 -17.30 -15.54
CA CYS A 741 5.68 -18.03 -14.28
C CYS A 741 6.02 -17.09 -13.12
N GLY A 742 5.12 -17.00 -12.14
CA GLY A 742 5.36 -16.26 -10.90
C GLY A 742 6.57 -16.80 -10.12
N ALA A 743 6.76 -18.12 -10.07
CA ALA A 743 7.92 -18.72 -9.40
C ALA A 743 9.26 -18.39 -10.10
N CYS A 744 9.22 -17.92 -11.35
CA CYS A 744 10.38 -17.46 -12.11
C CYS A 744 10.43 -15.93 -12.22
N SER A 745 9.80 -15.20 -11.30
CA SER A 745 9.75 -13.74 -11.32
C SER A 745 9.10 -13.14 -12.59
N GLY A 746 8.13 -13.81 -13.20
CA GLY A 746 7.53 -13.38 -14.47
C GLY A 746 8.37 -13.71 -15.70
N GLY A 747 9.38 -14.59 -15.57
CA GLY A 747 10.05 -15.25 -16.67
C GLY A 747 9.35 -16.56 -17.07
N ALA A 748 9.64 -17.09 -18.26
CA ALA A 748 9.16 -18.41 -18.66
C ALA A 748 9.94 -19.51 -17.92
N GLY A 749 9.27 -20.49 -17.35
CA GLY A 749 9.90 -21.60 -16.59
C GLY A 749 10.48 -22.72 -17.46
N GLY A 750 10.37 -22.61 -18.78
CA GLY A 750 10.87 -23.61 -19.73
C GLY A 750 12.37 -23.92 -19.60
N PRO A 751 13.28 -22.92 -19.49
CA PRO A 751 14.69 -23.17 -19.28
C PRO A 751 15.00 -23.93 -17.98
N ASN A 752 14.32 -23.63 -16.88
CA ASN A 752 14.47 -24.34 -15.61
C ASN A 752 14.05 -25.81 -15.72
N ALA A 753 12.89 -26.07 -16.34
CA ALA A 753 12.41 -27.43 -16.57
C ALA A 753 13.38 -28.25 -17.45
N ARG A 754 13.93 -27.62 -18.51
CA ARG A 754 14.95 -28.25 -19.37
C ARG A 754 16.24 -28.53 -18.61
N ALA A 755 16.68 -27.61 -17.75
CA ALA A 755 17.87 -27.80 -16.93
C ALA A 755 17.69 -28.99 -15.97
N LEU A 756 16.59 -29.04 -15.22
CA LEU A 756 16.30 -30.15 -14.31
C LEU A 756 16.19 -31.48 -15.07
N ALA A 757 15.46 -31.51 -16.19
CA ALA A 757 15.32 -32.72 -16.99
C ALA A 757 16.67 -33.21 -17.53
N ALA A 758 17.56 -32.30 -17.93
CA ALA A 758 18.89 -32.66 -18.39
C ALA A 758 19.78 -33.17 -17.23
N MET A 759 19.70 -32.56 -16.05
CA MET A 759 20.39 -33.05 -14.84
C MET A 759 19.97 -34.48 -14.50
N LEU A 760 18.66 -34.74 -14.43
CA LEU A 760 18.11 -36.06 -14.08
C LEU A 760 18.30 -37.12 -15.18
N ASN A 761 18.64 -36.71 -16.41
CA ASN A 761 19.02 -37.64 -17.48
C ASN A 761 20.52 -37.96 -17.49
N ASP A 762 21.36 -37.24 -16.75
CA ASP A 762 22.79 -37.54 -16.64
C ASP A 762 23.00 -38.81 -15.80
N PRO A 763 23.61 -39.89 -16.35
CA PRO A 763 23.85 -41.13 -15.61
C PRO A 763 24.78 -40.97 -14.41
N ARG A 764 25.55 -39.88 -14.32
CA ARG A 764 26.41 -39.58 -13.15
C ARG A 764 25.62 -38.95 -11.99
N VAL A 765 24.46 -38.39 -12.29
CA VAL A 765 23.55 -37.75 -11.32
C VAL A 765 22.50 -38.73 -10.80
N ARG A 766 22.04 -39.66 -11.65
CA ARG A 766 21.14 -40.77 -11.29
C ARG A 766 21.85 -41.84 -10.47
#